data_AF-A0A961VWK2-F1
#
_entry.id   AF-A0A961VWK2-F1
#
_cell.length_a   1.000
_cell.length_b   1.000
_cell.length_c   1.000
_cell.angle_alpha   90.00
_cell.angle_beta   90.00
_cell.angle_gamma   90.00
#
_symmetry.space_group_name_H-M   'P 1'
#
loop_
_entity.id
_entity.type
_entity.pdbx_description
1 polymer ?
#
loop_
_entity_poly.entity_id
_entity_poly.type
_entity_poly.pdbx_seq_one_letter_code
_entity_poly.pdbx_strand_id
1 'polypeptide(L)'
;MTISERLPWSPSELLAGLQRLGDRPVVQSVVAGTVETLTGAQLHRRIAGTAAALARADCGRGTVVALWAPNSARWIEAGLACHYLGAVLAPIDALLPASEAHDQAIASGAGAILVDGDAAEMTGLRCFDLSELDLDQASVPAAALGPDDPIALFRTSGTTGAPKAFRLSLGNIGWNVRAIAETGLVGPDDRVLMPLPMHHVFPWITATLSSLTVGATLVLPEAPTGPQIAEALRLGRPTVIAGVPRLYEAMLAGIRERIRSSGGRLARIAFDGGMGLAVQLRRHSEGKLGGALLGSVRRAVAPDLRLVVSGGAHLPQRVQEELEALGWDVRVGYGLAETAASVAGTLVAKRAASVGKPIEGCEVRIDSPGPDGIGEILLRGPVVFSGYIDNPDANAQAFTPDGFFRTGDLGRLDADGFLYVTGRKKEVIVLAGGDNLYPDDVERRYLADPQIAEIGVMERDGALVALIVPNLAEITKAGALKAEDAIRVALGTVATRLPPTWRLAGFALTREPLPRTRLGKLRRFRLPELYERARAGGGQAEPRVLTAEERAWIDTPPRAAVWAILAQRQQGQPFDLDSHLQLDLGLDSFDWMSLAVSIEEATGVRLDSADTARIATVRDLLTRVSTKEPDRERHRADFDETIARERARWLSPATPVERGLAGVLAGANKATMRLFFRLHARGVETLPTTGPLLICPNHVSDMDAFVVAAALPAALRRRIAWAAIRQRVFHTPFHRAFARIARIFPVDETAPTIAVELAIETLAKGGVQVWFPEGWRSPDGKLLPFHSGVGHVILRSRAPVVPVYIAGTFEAWPRDRRFPHPTAVTVTFGEPLAADALIAGIPEGADPAQALADAVRAGVARIAGEAPGEDDDAPAESKQTSGSG
;
A
#
# COMPACT_ATOMS: atom_id res chain seq x y z
N MET A 1 37.79 2.18 -36.17
CA MET A 1 36.83 3.28 -35.96
C MET A 1 36.84 3.62 -34.50
N THR A 2 37.40 4.77 -34.15
CA THR A 2 37.27 5.34 -32.82
C THR A 2 35.80 5.69 -32.54
N ILE A 3 35.42 5.75 -31.26
CA ILE A 3 34.09 6.18 -30.77
C ILE A 3 33.65 7.53 -31.39
N SER A 4 34.62 8.35 -31.84
CA SER A 4 34.44 9.65 -32.49
C SER A 4 34.03 9.61 -33.98
N GLU A 5 34.18 8.49 -34.69
CA GLU A 5 34.04 8.44 -36.17
C GLU A 5 32.72 7.84 -36.69
N ARG A 6 31.88 7.32 -35.80
CA ARG A 6 30.58 6.78 -36.18
C ARG A 6 29.50 7.81 -35.86
N LEU A 7 28.87 8.37 -36.90
CA LEU A 7 27.79 9.33 -36.77
C LEU A 7 26.68 8.79 -35.84
N PRO A 8 26.11 9.63 -34.95
CA PRO A 8 24.96 9.25 -34.16
C PRO A 8 23.75 8.99 -35.09
N TRP A 9 22.87 8.09 -34.67
CA TRP A 9 21.59 7.83 -35.33
C TRP A 9 20.87 9.13 -35.74
N SER A 10 20.24 9.15 -36.92
CA SER A 10 19.47 10.32 -37.40
C SER A 10 17.99 10.01 -37.70
N PRO A 11 17.09 11.01 -37.55
CA PRO A 11 15.68 10.87 -37.93
C PRO A 11 15.48 10.51 -39.41
N SER A 12 16.33 11.04 -40.30
CA SER A 12 16.28 10.73 -41.74
C SER A 12 16.58 9.26 -42.02
N GLU A 13 17.57 8.68 -41.34
CA GLU A 13 17.88 7.25 -41.45
C GLU A 13 16.75 6.37 -40.92
N LEU A 14 16.11 6.78 -39.82
CA LEU A 14 14.94 6.10 -39.27
C LEU A 14 13.80 6.07 -40.31
N LEU A 15 13.43 7.22 -40.89
CA LEU A 15 12.35 7.30 -41.88
C LEU A 15 12.69 6.47 -43.13
N ALA A 16 13.93 6.55 -43.62
CA ALA A 16 14.38 5.69 -44.72
C ALA A 16 14.30 4.20 -44.35
N GLY A 17 14.56 3.85 -43.09
CA GLY A 17 14.35 2.52 -42.53
C GLY A 17 12.88 2.08 -42.57
N LEU A 18 11.95 2.93 -42.14
CA LEU A 18 10.52 2.68 -42.21
C LEU A 18 10.04 2.45 -43.65
N GLN A 19 10.54 3.25 -44.60
CA GLN A 19 10.24 3.05 -46.02
C GLN A 19 10.73 1.68 -46.53
N ARG A 20 11.93 1.25 -46.13
CA ARG A 20 12.49 -0.08 -46.49
C ARG A 20 11.71 -1.24 -45.89
N LEU A 21 11.09 -1.05 -44.72
CA LEU A 21 10.25 -2.08 -44.09
C LEU A 21 8.97 -2.36 -44.88
N GLY A 22 8.52 -1.45 -45.75
CA GLY A 22 7.39 -1.68 -46.65
C GLY A 22 6.12 -2.07 -45.90
N ASP A 23 5.53 -3.21 -46.26
CA ASP A 23 4.30 -3.73 -45.66
C ASP A 23 4.50 -4.43 -44.30
N ARG A 24 5.72 -4.43 -43.73
CA ARG A 24 5.95 -4.99 -42.40
C ARG A 24 5.23 -4.17 -41.32
N PRO A 25 4.55 -4.80 -40.35
CA PRO A 25 3.99 -4.12 -39.19
C PRO A 25 5.06 -3.40 -38.37
N VAL A 26 4.83 -2.12 -38.05
CA VAL A 26 5.73 -1.31 -37.20
C VAL A 26 5.02 -0.72 -35.99
N VAL A 27 3.71 -0.51 -36.06
CA VAL A 27 2.87 -0.10 -34.92
C VAL A 27 1.58 -0.90 -34.93
N GLN A 28 1.20 -1.42 -33.77
CA GLN A 28 -0.05 -2.12 -33.51
C GLN A 28 -0.77 -1.44 -32.35
N SER A 29 -1.93 -0.84 -32.62
CA SER A 29 -2.78 -0.23 -31.61
C SER A 29 -3.88 -1.21 -31.23
N VAL A 30 -4.01 -1.49 -29.94
CA VAL A 30 -5.07 -2.35 -29.41
C VAL A 30 -6.22 -1.43 -28.98
N VAL A 31 -7.35 -1.49 -29.67
CA VAL A 31 -8.50 -0.61 -29.45
C VAL A 31 -9.79 -1.42 -29.53
N ALA A 32 -10.66 -1.28 -28.53
CA ALA A 32 -11.98 -1.92 -28.48
C ALA A 32 -11.94 -3.44 -28.77
N GLY A 33 -10.92 -4.13 -28.25
CA GLY A 33 -10.73 -5.58 -28.43
C GLY A 33 -10.22 -6.03 -29.80
N THR A 34 -9.79 -5.10 -30.65
CA THR A 34 -9.19 -5.37 -31.97
C THR A 34 -7.75 -4.84 -32.08
N VAL A 35 -7.00 -5.29 -33.09
CA VAL A 35 -5.63 -4.83 -33.35
C VAL A 35 -5.60 -4.08 -34.67
N GLU A 36 -5.42 -2.76 -34.61
CA GLU A 36 -5.15 -1.93 -35.77
C GLU A 36 -3.65 -1.93 -36.05
N THR A 37 -3.26 -2.18 -37.29
CA THR A 37 -1.84 -2.31 -37.68
C THR A 37 -1.46 -1.23 -38.68
N LEU A 38 -0.35 -0.54 -38.42
CA LEU A 38 0.35 0.30 -39.37
C LEU A 38 1.62 -0.36 -39.84
N THR A 39 1.79 -0.37 -41.16
CA THR A 39 2.99 -0.83 -41.83
C THR A 39 4.06 0.25 -41.89
N GLY A 40 5.32 -0.13 -42.13
CA GLY A 40 6.43 0.80 -42.31
C GLY A 40 6.15 1.85 -43.38
N ALA A 41 5.60 1.43 -44.53
CA ALA A 41 5.23 2.33 -45.62
C ALA A 41 4.09 3.28 -45.25
N GLN A 42 3.08 2.82 -44.51
CA GLN A 42 2.00 3.68 -44.02
C GLN A 42 2.53 4.70 -43.02
N LEU A 43 3.28 4.26 -42.01
CA LEU A 43 3.85 5.15 -41.00
C LEU A 43 4.77 6.21 -41.63
N HIS A 44 5.63 5.80 -42.58
CA HIS A 44 6.47 6.71 -43.35
C HIS A 44 5.65 7.79 -44.08
N ARG A 45 4.58 7.41 -44.79
CA ARG A 45 3.71 8.37 -45.49
C ARG A 45 3.07 9.36 -44.52
N ARG A 46 2.56 8.88 -43.39
CA ARG A 46 1.93 9.74 -42.37
C ARG A 46 2.92 10.74 -41.78
N ILE A 47 4.12 10.29 -41.41
CA ILE A 47 5.18 11.18 -40.93
C ILE A 47 5.54 12.24 -41.99
N ALA A 48 5.67 11.84 -43.26
CA ALA A 48 5.99 12.77 -44.35
C ALA A 48 4.90 13.82 -44.56
N GLY A 49 3.62 13.42 -44.49
CA GLY A 49 2.47 14.33 -44.57
C GLY A 49 2.40 15.30 -43.38
N THR A 50 2.55 14.80 -42.15
CA THR A 50 2.61 15.64 -40.95
C THR A 50 3.79 16.62 -41.01
N ALA A 51 4.97 16.17 -41.47
CA ALA A 51 6.11 17.06 -41.67
C ALA A 51 5.84 18.13 -42.74
N ALA A 52 5.19 17.80 -43.84
CA ALA A 52 4.82 18.78 -44.86
C ALA A 52 3.83 19.84 -44.33
N ALA A 53 2.85 19.41 -43.52
CA ALA A 53 1.90 20.31 -42.87
C ALA A 53 2.58 21.28 -41.88
N LEU A 54 3.46 20.76 -41.03
CA LEU A 54 4.24 21.57 -40.08
C LEU A 54 5.19 22.54 -40.80
N ALA A 55 5.88 22.08 -41.85
CA ALA A 55 6.79 22.91 -42.61
C ALA A 55 6.10 24.12 -43.27
N ARG A 56 4.88 23.96 -43.79
CA ARG A 56 4.10 25.07 -44.36
C ARG A 56 3.67 26.12 -43.34
N ALA A 57 3.66 25.76 -42.06
CA ALA A 57 3.36 26.67 -40.97
C ALA A 57 4.62 27.14 -40.24
N ASP A 58 5.76 27.16 -40.95
CA ASP A 58 7.07 27.62 -40.48
C ASP A 58 7.56 26.90 -39.21
N CYS A 59 7.12 25.66 -39.01
CA CYS A 59 7.61 24.79 -37.94
C CYS A 59 8.77 23.95 -38.50
N GLY A 60 9.98 24.50 -38.46
CA GLY A 60 11.21 23.86 -38.95
C GLY A 60 12.32 23.81 -37.90
N ARG A 61 13.58 23.78 -38.36
CA ARG A 61 14.76 23.66 -37.51
C ARG A 61 14.76 24.69 -36.37
N GLY A 62 14.83 24.21 -35.12
CA GLY A 62 14.90 25.04 -33.92
C GLY A 62 13.57 25.57 -33.40
N THR A 63 12.47 25.47 -34.18
CA THR A 63 11.13 25.83 -33.68
C THR A 63 10.70 24.83 -32.61
N VAL A 64 10.30 25.31 -31.44
CA VAL A 64 9.73 24.45 -30.40
C VAL A 64 8.28 24.14 -30.74
N VAL A 65 7.95 22.86 -30.82
CA VAL A 65 6.60 22.36 -31.10
C VAL A 65 6.13 21.54 -29.90
N ALA A 66 5.12 22.05 -29.20
CA ALA A 66 4.49 21.33 -28.11
C ALA A 66 3.64 20.17 -28.65
N LEU A 67 3.64 19.03 -27.96
CA LEU A 67 2.80 17.88 -28.31
C LEU A 67 1.99 17.44 -27.09
N TRP A 68 0.69 17.71 -27.11
CA TRP A 68 -0.26 17.40 -26.05
C TRP A 68 -1.30 16.41 -26.57
N ALA A 69 -0.97 15.12 -26.48
CA ALA A 69 -1.79 14.03 -27.00
C ALA A 69 -1.54 12.74 -26.20
N PRO A 70 -2.55 11.85 -26.10
CA PRO A 70 -2.36 10.53 -25.49
C PRO A 70 -1.41 9.67 -26.33
N ASN A 71 -0.92 8.58 -25.75
CA ASN A 71 -0.11 7.60 -26.49
C ASN A 71 -0.93 7.02 -27.65
N SER A 72 -0.47 7.22 -28.87
CA SER A 72 -1.12 6.71 -30.06
C SER A 72 -0.13 6.60 -31.22
N ALA A 73 -0.54 5.97 -32.31
CA ALA A 73 0.23 6.02 -33.56
C ALA A 73 0.43 7.47 -34.04
N ARG A 74 -0.59 8.32 -33.90
CA ARG A 74 -0.51 9.76 -34.23
C ARG A 74 0.53 10.50 -33.40
N TRP A 75 0.68 10.15 -32.12
CA TRP A 75 1.74 10.70 -31.28
C TRP A 75 3.13 10.39 -31.86
N ILE A 76 3.36 9.12 -32.25
CA ILE A 76 4.63 8.69 -32.87
C ILE A 76 4.86 9.42 -34.19
N GLU A 77 3.83 9.52 -35.04
CA GLU A 77 3.86 10.23 -36.32
C GLU A 77 4.29 11.69 -36.13
N ALA A 78 3.62 12.42 -35.22
CA ALA A 78 3.89 13.80 -34.87
C ALA A 78 5.30 14.01 -34.29
N GLY A 79 5.70 13.19 -33.31
CA GLY A 79 7.02 13.29 -32.69
C GLY A 79 8.15 13.05 -33.70
N LEU A 80 8.00 12.08 -34.59
CA LEU A 80 8.99 11.81 -35.65
C LEU A 80 8.99 12.88 -36.74
N ALA A 81 7.84 13.46 -37.08
CA ALA A 81 7.77 14.58 -38.02
C ALA A 81 8.52 15.81 -37.49
N CYS A 82 8.38 16.13 -36.19
CA CYS A 82 9.17 17.18 -35.54
C CYS A 82 10.68 16.92 -35.68
N HIS A 83 11.15 15.71 -35.32
CA HIS A 83 12.57 15.36 -35.43
C HIS A 83 13.08 15.41 -36.87
N TYR A 84 12.28 14.96 -37.84
CA TYR A 84 12.62 14.99 -39.27
C TYR A 84 12.82 16.41 -39.81
N LEU A 85 12.03 17.37 -39.31
CA LEU A 85 12.14 18.79 -39.63
C LEU A 85 13.19 19.55 -38.80
N GLY A 86 13.82 18.89 -37.82
CA GLY A 86 14.70 19.54 -36.86
C GLY A 86 13.99 20.45 -35.87
N ALA A 87 12.66 20.35 -35.77
CA ALA A 87 11.89 21.05 -34.74
C ALA A 87 12.17 20.42 -33.38
N VAL A 88 12.14 21.24 -32.32
CA VAL A 88 12.35 20.80 -30.95
C VAL A 88 11.01 20.30 -30.40
N LEU A 89 10.86 18.98 -30.30
CA LEU A 89 9.68 18.34 -29.71
C LEU A 89 9.61 18.63 -28.20
N ALA A 90 8.54 19.28 -27.74
CA ALA A 90 8.25 19.51 -26.33
C ALA A 90 6.98 18.74 -25.91
N PRO A 91 7.12 17.47 -25.47
CA PRO A 91 5.94 16.68 -25.15
C PRO A 91 5.35 17.08 -23.80
N ILE A 92 4.02 17.09 -23.73
CA ILE A 92 3.23 17.50 -22.56
C ILE A 92 2.37 16.32 -22.11
N ASP A 93 2.12 16.22 -20.80
CA ASP A 93 1.26 15.17 -20.24
C ASP A 93 -0.20 15.40 -20.70
N ALA A 94 -0.74 14.43 -21.41
CA ALA A 94 -2.08 14.46 -22.00
C ALA A 94 -3.20 14.58 -20.96
N LEU A 95 -2.96 14.26 -19.68
CA LEU A 95 -3.98 14.43 -18.64
C LEU A 95 -3.87 15.76 -17.88
N LEU A 96 -2.95 16.66 -18.26
CA LEU A 96 -3.02 18.02 -17.74
C LEU A 96 -4.30 18.69 -18.24
N PRO A 97 -4.94 19.54 -17.42
CA PRO A 97 -5.95 20.46 -17.90
C PRO A 97 -5.42 21.27 -19.08
N ALA A 98 -6.29 21.62 -20.04
CA ALA A 98 -5.91 22.34 -21.24
C ALA A 98 -5.20 23.67 -20.93
N SER A 99 -5.65 24.41 -19.92
CA SER A 99 -4.98 25.62 -19.42
C SER A 99 -3.54 25.38 -18.93
N GLU A 100 -3.30 24.33 -18.15
CA GLU A 100 -1.95 23.98 -17.68
C GLU A 100 -1.05 23.49 -18.82
N ALA A 101 -1.62 22.75 -19.78
CA ALA A 101 -0.91 22.31 -20.98
C ALA A 101 -0.51 23.51 -21.86
N HIS A 102 -1.40 24.49 -22.01
CA HIS A 102 -1.14 25.76 -22.68
C HIS A 102 -0.01 26.55 -22.00
N ASP A 103 -0.11 26.77 -20.69
CA ASP A 103 0.93 27.46 -19.91
C ASP A 103 2.29 26.76 -20.05
N GLN A 104 2.29 25.43 -20.01
CA GLN A 104 3.50 24.64 -20.19
C GLN A 104 4.09 24.78 -21.61
N ALA A 105 3.25 24.84 -22.65
CA ALA A 105 3.69 25.07 -24.03
C ALA A 105 4.33 26.45 -24.17
N ILE A 106 3.66 27.51 -23.69
CA ILE A 106 4.17 28.89 -23.70
C ILE A 106 5.49 29.00 -22.93
N ALA A 107 5.55 28.45 -21.71
CA ALA A 107 6.75 28.45 -20.89
C ALA A 107 7.91 27.63 -21.49
N SER A 108 7.64 26.78 -22.48
CA SER A 108 8.68 26.06 -23.23
C SER A 108 9.17 26.84 -24.46
N GLY A 109 8.61 28.02 -24.71
CA GLY A 109 8.87 28.83 -25.90
C GLY A 109 8.26 28.22 -27.16
N ALA A 110 7.19 27.45 -27.04
CA ALA A 110 6.54 26.80 -28.18
C ALA A 110 5.99 27.85 -29.16
N GLY A 111 6.31 27.69 -30.45
CA GLY A 111 5.70 28.47 -31.53
C GLY A 111 4.43 27.80 -32.10
N ALA A 112 4.26 26.51 -31.83
CA ALA A 112 3.15 25.70 -32.27
C ALA A 112 2.83 24.61 -31.24
N ILE A 113 1.60 24.11 -31.29
CA ILE A 113 1.13 22.97 -30.49
C ILE A 113 0.33 22.00 -31.35
N LEU A 114 0.62 20.72 -31.17
CA LEU A 114 -0.10 19.59 -31.74
C LEU A 114 -0.98 18.99 -30.65
N VAL A 115 -2.28 18.87 -30.91
CA VAL A 115 -3.29 18.38 -29.97
C VAL A 115 -4.09 17.23 -30.56
N ASP A 116 -4.66 16.38 -29.71
CA ASP A 116 -5.62 15.33 -30.10
C ASP A 116 -6.97 15.69 -29.46
N GLY A 117 -7.76 16.53 -30.14
CA GLY A 117 -9.03 17.08 -29.62
C GLY A 117 -9.12 18.62 -29.65
N ASP A 118 -9.96 19.20 -28.77
CA ASP A 118 -10.35 20.61 -28.82
C ASP A 118 -9.17 21.58 -28.64
N ALA A 119 -8.99 22.45 -29.65
CA ALA A 119 -7.96 23.46 -29.75
C ALA A 119 -8.35 24.82 -29.13
N ALA A 120 -9.59 25.00 -28.67
CA ALA A 120 -10.15 26.30 -28.30
C ALA A 120 -9.37 27.05 -27.21
N GLU A 121 -8.74 26.32 -26.27
CA GLU A 121 -7.96 26.91 -25.17
C GLU A 121 -6.51 27.26 -25.53
N MET A 122 -6.05 26.94 -26.75
CA MET A 122 -4.63 27.07 -27.16
C MET A 122 -4.27 28.43 -27.77
N THR A 123 -4.73 29.51 -27.15
CA THR A 123 -4.56 30.87 -27.68
C THR A 123 -3.09 31.30 -27.78
N GLY A 124 -2.72 32.07 -28.82
CA GLY A 124 -1.35 32.56 -28.99
C GLY A 124 -0.33 31.52 -29.50
N LEU A 125 -0.76 30.27 -29.75
CA LEU A 125 0.03 29.23 -30.40
C LEU A 125 -0.56 28.89 -31.78
N ARG A 126 0.27 28.46 -32.73
CA ARG A 126 -0.22 27.80 -33.94
C ARG A 126 -0.70 26.39 -33.56
N CYS A 127 -2.01 26.18 -33.49
CA CYS A 127 -2.60 24.92 -33.07
C CYS A 127 -2.89 24.02 -34.26
N PHE A 128 -2.61 22.72 -34.11
CA PHE A 128 -2.88 21.68 -35.09
C PHE A 128 -3.59 20.51 -34.42
N ASP A 129 -4.81 20.20 -34.87
CA ASP A 129 -5.48 18.95 -34.50
C ASP A 129 -4.88 17.80 -35.30
N LEU A 130 -4.29 16.82 -34.61
CA LEU A 130 -3.69 15.62 -35.22
C LEU A 130 -4.70 14.80 -36.03
N SER A 131 -6.00 14.93 -35.75
CA SER A 131 -7.06 14.24 -36.49
C SER A 131 -7.40 14.88 -37.83
N GLU A 132 -7.10 16.17 -38.00
CA GLU A 132 -7.43 16.97 -39.18
C GLU A 132 -6.22 17.17 -40.12
N LEU A 133 -5.03 16.71 -39.73
CA LEU A 133 -3.84 16.82 -40.56
C LEU A 133 -3.97 15.97 -41.83
N ASP A 134 -3.84 16.61 -42.98
CA ASP A 134 -3.80 15.94 -44.28
C ASP A 134 -2.46 15.22 -44.49
N LEU A 135 -2.55 13.90 -44.65
CA LEU A 135 -1.42 12.97 -44.68
C LEU A 135 -0.96 12.62 -46.11
N ASP A 136 -1.70 13.04 -47.15
CA ASP A 136 -1.43 12.66 -48.55
C ASP A 136 -0.56 13.70 -49.29
N GLN A 137 0.29 14.41 -48.55
CA GLN A 137 1.06 15.53 -49.07
C GLN A 137 2.46 15.13 -49.56
N ALA A 138 2.98 15.94 -50.48
CA ALA A 138 4.34 15.79 -50.98
C ALA A 138 5.36 15.94 -49.85
N SER A 139 6.29 14.99 -49.78
CA SER A 139 7.38 14.98 -48.80
C SER A 139 8.24 16.24 -48.91
N VAL A 140 8.63 16.79 -47.76
CA VAL A 140 9.59 17.89 -47.65
C VAL A 140 11.00 17.34 -47.39
N PRO A 141 12.08 18.05 -47.81
CA PRO A 141 13.43 17.66 -47.49
C PRO A 141 13.67 17.59 -45.98
N ALA A 142 14.43 16.60 -45.53
CA ALA A 142 14.85 16.49 -44.13
C ALA A 142 15.75 17.68 -43.74
N ALA A 143 15.69 18.09 -42.48
CA ALA A 143 16.61 19.09 -41.97
C ALA A 143 18.04 18.53 -41.89
N ALA A 144 19.02 19.34 -42.32
CA ALA A 144 20.43 19.04 -42.09
C ALA A 144 20.80 19.38 -40.64
N LEU A 145 20.94 18.35 -39.80
CA LEU A 145 21.21 18.45 -38.36
C LEU A 145 22.62 17.95 -38.02
N GLY A 146 23.28 18.64 -37.10
CA GLY A 146 24.51 18.22 -36.43
C GLY A 146 24.22 17.59 -35.06
N PRO A 147 25.24 16.95 -34.44
CA PRO A 147 25.07 16.29 -33.14
C PRO A 147 24.63 17.20 -32.00
N ASP A 148 24.96 18.49 -32.05
CA ASP A 148 24.63 19.45 -30.99
C ASP A 148 23.28 20.15 -31.19
N ASP A 149 22.61 19.91 -32.32
CA ASP A 149 21.30 20.50 -32.57
C ASP A 149 20.26 19.93 -31.59
N PRO A 150 19.53 20.77 -30.85
CA PRO A 150 18.46 20.32 -29.97
C PRO A 150 17.29 19.79 -30.81
N ILE A 151 16.77 18.62 -30.45
CA ILE A 151 15.60 18.02 -31.12
C ILE A 151 14.47 17.69 -30.13
N ALA A 152 14.75 17.72 -28.82
CA ALA A 152 13.73 17.54 -27.80
C ALA A 152 13.92 18.48 -26.60
N LEU A 153 12.82 18.87 -25.98
CA LEU A 153 12.77 19.64 -24.74
C LEU A 153 11.93 18.88 -23.73
N PHE A 154 12.54 18.49 -22.60
CA PHE A 154 11.87 17.78 -21.52
C PHE A 154 11.88 18.60 -20.23
N ARG A 155 11.01 18.21 -19.29
CA ARG A 155 10.98 18.75 -17.94
C ARG A 155 11.22 17.64 -16.91
N THR A 156 11.92 17.97 -15.83
CA THR A 156 12.13 17.04 -14.72
C THR A 156 10.83 16.83 -13.94
N SER A 157 10.59 15.61 -13.44
CA SER A 157 9.31 15.21 -12.83
C SER A 157 9.04 15.77 -11.41
N GLY A 158 9.76 16.81 -10.99
CA GLY A 158 9.53 17.56 -9.74
C GLY A 158 9.38 16.69 -8.48
N THR A 159 10.28 15.74 -8.21
CA THR A 159 10.24 14.92 -6.98
C THR A 159 10.89 15.62 -5.78
N THR A 160 11.73 16.64 -6.02
CA THR A 160 12.50 17.36 -5.00
C THR A 160 12.38 18.89 -5.12
N GLY A 161 11.44 19.41 -5.92
CA GLY A 161 11.27 20.85 -6.20
C GLY A 161 10.52 21.14 -7.51
N ALA A 162 10.49 22.41 -7.93
CA ALA A 162 9.84 22.83 -9.17
C ALA A 162 10.46 22.16 -10.41
N PRO A 163 9.65 21.72 -11.40
CA PRO A 163 10.14 21.15 -12.66
C PRO A 163 11.13 22.08 -13.37
N LYS A 164 12.25 21.53 -13.84
CA LYS A 164 13.26 22.25 -14.62
C LYS A 164 13.21 21.79 -16.07
N ALA A 165 13.22 22.74 -17.00
CA ALA A 165 13.26 22.45 -18.43
C ALA A 165 14.70 22.33 -18.93
N PHE A 166 14.93 21.42 -19.88
CA PHE A 166 16.22 21.24 -20.53
C PHE A 166 16.05 20.67 -21.94
N ARG A 167 17.11 20.79 -22.75
CA ARG A 167 17.15 20.29 -24.13
C ARG A 167 18.00 19.03 -24.23
N LEU A 168 17.60 18.13 -25.13
CA LEU A 168 18.41 17.01 -25.57
C LEU A 168 18.74 17.20 -27.05
N SER A 169 20.02 17.01 -27.38
CA SER A 169 20.51 17.11 -28.74
C SER A 169 20.32 15.81 -29.53
N LEU A 170 20.46 15.91 -30.85
CA LEU A 170 20.51 14.75 -31.74
C LEU A 170 21.60 13.76 -31.30
N GLY A 171 22.76 14.25 -30.88
CA GLY A 171 23.86 13.46 -30.35
C GLY A 171 23.48 12.72 -29.08
N ASN A 172 22.80 13.39 -28.13
CA ASN A 172 22.36 12.74 -26.88
C ASN A 172 21.40 11.57 -27.16
N ILE A 173 20.35 11.83 -27.95
CA ILE A 173 19.32 10.84 -28.28
C ILE A 173 19.89 9.73 -29.16
N GLY A 174 20.62 10.11 -30.21
CA GLY A 174 21.19 9.19 -31.18
C GLY A 174 22.22 8.24 -30.57
N TRP A 175 22.99 8.70 -29.58
CA TRP A 175 23.89 7.82 -28.83
C TRP A 175 23.13 6.74 -28.07
N ASN A 176 22.07 7.13 -27.35
CA ASN A 176 21.26 6.20 -26.57
C ASN A 176 20.57 5.16 -27.45
N VAL A 177 19.89 5.62 -28.51
CA VAL A 177 19.18 4.77 -29.48
C VAL A 177 20.14 3.76 -30.11
N ARG A 178 21.30 4.22 -30.56
CA ARG A 178 22.31 3.35 -31.16
C ARG A 178 22.87 2.34 -30.18
N ALA A 179 23.24 2.77 -28.98
CA ALA A 179 23.82 1.89 -27.98
C ALA A 179 22.86 0.78 -27.57
N ILE A 180 21.55 1.05 -27.52
CA ILE A 180 20.52 0.03 -27.27
C ILE A 180 20.36 -0.90 -28.48
N ALA A 181 20.30 -0.35 -29.69
CA ALA A 181 20.17 -1.13 -30.92
C ALA A 181 21.34 -2.12 -31.12
N GLU A 182 22.57 -1.69 -30.82
CA GLU A 182 23.79 -2.52 -30.94
C GLU A 182 23.83 -3.69 -29.95
N THR A 183 22.98 -3.72 -28.92
CA THR A 183 22.91 -4.85 -27.97
C THR A 183 22.37 -6.13 -28.59
N GLY A 184 21.58 -6.03 -29.66
CA GLY A 184 20.87 -7.16 -30.27
C GLY A 184 19.82 -7.81 -29.37
N LEU A 185 19.44 -7.18 -28.24
CA LEU A 185 18.43 -7.73 -27.32
C LEU A 185 17.02 -7.71 -27.91
N VAL A 186 16.76 -6.73 -28.78
CA VAL A 186 15.52 -6.54 -29.53
C VAL A 186 15.89 -6.45 -31.00
N GLY A 187 15.17 -7.18 -31.84
CA GLY A 187 15.38 -7.23 -33.28
C GLY A 187 14.10 -7.00 -34.08
N PRO A 188 14.16 -7.07 -35.41
CA PRO A 188 13.04 -6.74 -36.29
C PRO A 188 11.84 -7.67 -36.17
N ASP A 189 12.02 -8.86 -35.59
CA ASP A 189 10.94 -9.85 -35.42
C ASP A 189 10.27 -9.74 -34.04
N ASP A 190 10.71 -8.81 -33.20
CA ASP A 190 10.13 -8.57 -31.89
C ASP A 190 8.91 -7.65 -31.96
N ARG A 191 8.02 -7.88 -31.00
CA ARG A 191 6.85 -7.04 -30.71
C ARG A 191 7.01 -6.44 -29.32
N VAL A 192 7.17 -5.13 -29.23
CA VAL A 192 7.49 -4.41 -28.00
C VAL A 192 6.24 -3.72 -27.46
N LEU A 193 5.69 -4.22 -26.35
CA LEU A 193 4.59 -3.58 -25.65
C LEU A 193 5.07 -2.32 -24.94
N MET A 194 4.45 -1.18 -25.29
CA MET A 194 4.77 0.15 -24.77
C MET A 194 3.59 0.79 -24.03
N PRO A 195 3.40 0.48 -22.74
CA PRO A 195 2.30 1.02 -21.94
C PRO A 195 2.62 2.35 -21.25
N LEU A 196 3.84 2.86 -21.39
CA LEU A 196 4.32 4.01 -20.61
C LEU A 196 4.13 5.34 -21.37
N PRO A 197 3.83 6.47 -20.69
CA PRO A 197 3.58 7.75 -21.36
C PRO A 197 4.78 8.26 -22.17
N MET A 198 4.57 8.59 -23.45
CA MET A 198 5.63 9.02 -24.38
C MET A 198 6.18 10.42 -24.10
N HIS A 199 5.54 11.22 -23.24
CA HIS A 199 6.10 12.48 -22.75
C HIS A 199 7.29 12.32 -21.79
N HIS A 200 7.68 11.08 -21.46
CA HIS A 200 8.89 10.78 -20.72
C HIS A 200 10.02 10.28 -21.63
N VAL A 201 11.26 10.58 -21.24
CA VAL A 201 12.46 10.20 -22.01
C VAL A 201 12.60 8.69 -22.23
N PHE A 202 12.28 7.86 -21.23
CA PHE A 202 12.48 6.40 -21.32
C PHE A 202 11.53 5.76 -22.35
N PRO A 203 10.21 5.97 -22.27
CA PRO A 203 9.26 5.46 -23.27
C PRO A 203 9.52 6.00 -24.67
N TRP A 204 9.95 7.27 -24.80
CA TRP A 204 10.24 7.85 -26.11
C TRP A 204 11.55 7.35 -26.71
N ILE A 205 12.67 7.53 -26.02
CA ILE A 205 14.01 7.29 -26.58
C ILE A 205 14.35 5.80 -26.55
N THR A 206 14.41 5.21 -25.36
CA THR A 206 14.87 3.83 -25.17
C THR A 206 13.87 2.84 -25.72
N ALA A 207 12.58 3.16 -25.65
CA ALA A 207 11.54 2.18 -25.89
C ALA A 207 10.91 2.34 -27.30
N THR A 208 10.58 3.56 -27.73
CA THR A 208 9.94 3.83 -29.02
C THR A 208 10.96 3.98 -30.15
N LEU A 209 11.88 4.96 -30.05
CA LEU A 209 12.86 5.23 -31.10
C LEU A 209 13.79 4.03 -31.33
N SER A 210 14.28 3.40 -30.27
CA SER A 210 15.16 2.23 -30.39
C SER A 210 14.47 1.04 -31.06
N SER A 211 13.20 0.77 -30.72
CA SER A 211 12.42 -0.31 -31.33
C SER A 211 12.17 -0.08 -32.82
N LEU A 212 11.76 1.13 -33.21
CA LEU A 212 11.56 1.47 -34.61
C LEU A 212 12.87 1.44 -35.41
N THR A 213 13.99 1.83 -34.78
CA THR A 213 15.32 1.81 -35.40
C THR A 213 15.77 0.41 -35.77
N VAL A 214 15.51 -0.59 -34.92
CA VAL A 214 15.81 -2.01 -35.23
C VAL A 214 14.73 -2.69 -36.08
N GLY A 215 13.65 -1.97 -36.42
CA GLY A 215 12.53 -2.47 -37.21
C GLY A 215 11.56 -3.38 -36.46
N ALA A 216 11.56 -3.33 -35.12
CA ALA A 216 10.60 -4.05 -34.29
C ALA A 216 9.20 -3.42 -34.38
N THR A 217 8.17 -4.21 -34.11
CA THR A 217 6.78 -3.71 -34.05
C THR A 217 6.47 -3.18 -32.64
N LEU A 218 6.01 -1.95 -32.52
CA LEU A 218 5.48 -1.42 -31.27
C LEU A 218 4.03 -1.87 -31.06
N VAL A 219 3.70 -2.33 -29.87
CA VAL A 219 2.32 -2.65 -29.46
C VAL A 219 1.88 -1.62 -28.43
N LEU A 220 0.83 -0.86 -28.74
CA LEU A 220 0.27 0.19 -27.89
C LEU A 220 -1.05 -0.31 -27.28
N PRO A 221 -1.20 -0.32 -25.94
CA PRO A 221 -2.49 -0.55 -25.32
C PRO A 221 -3.39 0.68 -25.48
N GLU A 222 -4.72 0.49 -25.46
CA GLU A 222 -5.70 1.57 -25.52
C GLU A 222 -5.51 2.60 -24.39
N ALA A 223 -5.17 2.10 -23.20
CA ALA A 223 -4.87 2.93 -22.04
C ALA A 223 -3.81 2.25 -21.16
N PRO A 224 -3.07 3.00 -20.33
CA PRO A 224 -2.09 2.46 -19.40
C PRO A 224 -2.75 1.86 -18.14
N THR A 225 -3.80 1.06 -18.30
CA THR A 225 -4.54 0.41 -17.20
C THR A 225 -4.32 -1.10 -17.19
N GLY A 226 -4.45 -1.74 -16.02
CA GLY A 226 -4.26 -3.19 -15.88
C GLY A 226 -5.07 -4.04 -16.89
N PRO A 227 -6.39 -3.80 -17.05
CA PRO A 227 -7.21 -4.50 -18.05
C PRO A 227 -6.73 -4.30 -19.48
N GLN A 228 -6.42 -3.06 -19.88
CA GLN A 228 -6.00 -2.74 -21.24
C GLN A 228 -4.60 -3.27 -21.57
N ILE A 229 -3.68 -3.27 -20.60
CA ILE A 229 -2.37 -3.90 -20.73
C ILE A 229 -2.51 -5.42 -20.86
N ALA A 230 -3.40 -6.05 -20.08
CA ALA A 230 -3.66 -7.49 -20.17
C ALA A 230 -4.28 -7.86 -21.53
N GLU A 231 -5.18 -7.03 -22.04
CA GLU A 231 -5.73 -7.18 -23.39
C GLU A 231 -4.66 -7.03 -24.47
N ALA A 232 -3.78 -6.04 -24.37
CA ALA A 232 -2.67 -5.86 -25.30
C ALA A 232 -1.65 -7.01 -25.26
N LEU A 233 -1.40 -7.59 -24.08
CA LEU A 233 -0.59 -8.80 -23.93
C LEU A 233 -1.22 -10.00 -24.66
N ARG A 234 -2.55 -10.12 -24.62
CA ARG A 234 -3.30 -11.22 -25.26
C ARG A 234 -3.37 -11.04 -26.78
N LEU A 235 -3.76 -9.86 -27.24
CA LEU A 235 -4.05 -9.58 -28.65
C LEU A 235 -2.79 -9.25 -29.45
N GLY A 236 -1.94 -8.37 -28.92
CA GLY A 236 -0.69 -7.98 -29.59
C GLY A 236 0.44 -9.00 -29.46
N ARG A 237 0.26 -10.02 -28.59
CA ARG A 237 1.23 -11.10 -28.32
C ARG A 237 2.68 -10.60 -28.24
N PRO A 238 3.00 -9.56 -27.45
CA PRO A 238 4.33 -8.96 -27.45
C PRO A 238 5.40 -9.96 -26.99
N THR A 239 6.60 -9.86 -27.58
CA THR A 239 7.79 -10.62 -27.18
C THR A 239 8.63 -9.86 -26.15
N VAL A 240 8.46 -8.54 -26.09
CA VAL A 240 9.16 -7.64 -25.17
C VAL A 240 8.14 -6.73 -24.47
N ILE A 241 8.34 -6.44 -23.18
CA ILE A 241 7.60 -5.40 -22.47
C ILE A 241 8.56 -4.38 -21.86
N ALA A 242 8.36 -3.10 -22.17
CA ALA A 242 9.05 -2.02 -21.47
C ALA A 242 8.14 -1.49 -20.37
N GLY A 243 8.67 -1.40 -19.15
CA GLY A 243 7.86 -1.10 -17.98
C GLY A 243 8.64 -0.46 -16.85
N VAL A 244 7.90 -0.13 -15.80
CA VAL A 244 8.43 0.35 -14.52
C VAL A 244 8.19 -0.72 -13.46
N PRO A 245 8.95 -0.74 -12.34
CA PRO A 245 8.81 -1.75 -11.28
C PRO A 245 7.37 -2.00 -10.82
N ARG A 246 6.59 -0.93 -10.62
CA ARG A 246 5.18 -1.01 -10.20
C ARG A 246 4.30 -1.81 -11.17
N LEU A 247 4.57 -1.72 -12.48
CA LEU A 247 3.84 -2.51 -13.47
C LEU A 247 4.06 -4.01 -13.25
N TYR A 248 5.30 -4.39 -12.95
CA TYR A 248 5.66 -5.79 -12.74
C TYR A 248 5.17 -6.32 -11.40
N GLU A 249 5.17 -5.50 -10.35
CA GLU A 249 4.54 -5.83 -9.07
C GLU A 249 3.04 -6.08 -9.25
N ALA A 250 2.34 -5.18 -9.97
CA ALA A 250 0.93 -5.34 -10.29
C ALA A 250 0.68 -6.60 -11.14
N MET A 251 1.54 -6.88 -12.12
CA MET A 251 1.45 -8.10 -12.93
C MET A 251 1.60 -9.36 -12.07
N LEU A 252 2.61 -9.44 -11.20
CA LEU A 252 2.81 -10.57 -10.28
C LEU A 252 1.66 -10.71 -9.28
N ALA A 253 1.14 -9.60 -8.76
CA ALA A 253 -0.03 -9.60 -7.89
C ALA A 253 -1.28 -10.13 -8.62
N GLY A 254 -1.52 -9.68 -9.86
CA GLY A 254 -2.62 -10.15 -10.70
C GLY A 254 -2.51 -11.65 -11.03
N ILE A 255 -1.30 -12.16 -11.26
CA ILE A 255 -1.05 -13.60 -11.45
C ILE A 255 -1.44 -14.38 -10.19
N ARG A 256 -0.96 -13.94 -9.02
CA ARG A 256 -1.28 -14.57 -7.73
C ARG A 256 -2.78 -14.55 -7.46
N GLU A 257 -3.45 -13.44 -7.74
CA GLU A 257 -4.89 -13.30 -7.51
C GLU A 257 -5.72 -14.19 -8.45
N ARG A 258 -5.33 -14.30 -9.72
CA ARG A 258 -5.95 -15.23 -10.66
C ARG A 258 -5.84 -16.68 -10.17
N ILE A 259 -4.67 -17.07 -9.65
CA ILE A 259 -4.46 -18.42 -9.11
C ILE A 259 -5.30 -18.65 -7.85
N ARG A 260 -5.41 -17.63 -6.98
CA ARG A 260 -6.25 -17.67 -5.77
C ARG A 260 -7.72 -17.86 -6.10
N SER A 261 -8.25 -17.06 -7.04
CA SER A 261 -9.66 -17.08 -7.43
C SER A 261 -10.03 -18.32 -8.25
N SER A 262 -9.11 -18.85 -9.06
CA SER A 262 -9.42 -19.95 -10.00
C SER A 262 -9.05 -21.35 -9.49
N GLY A 263 -8.07 -21.49 -8.58
CA GLY A 263 -7.42 -22.77 -8.28
C GLY A 263 -7.59 -23.31 -6.85
N GLY A 264 -8.27 -22.58 -5.96
CA GLY A 264 -8.44 -22.97 -4.57
C GLY A 264 -7.12 -23.07 -3.78
N ARG A 265 -7.19 -23.60 -2.55
CA ARG A 265 -6.04 -23.61 -1.61
C ARG A 265 -4.85 -24.46 -2.08
N LEU A 266 -5.12 -25.57 -2.79
CA LEU A 266 -4.07 -26.48 -3.27
C LEU A 266 -3.27 -25.87 -4.43
N ALA A 267 -3.91 -25.24 -5.42
CA ALA A 267 -3.19 -24.58 -6.51
C ALA A 267 -2.34 -23.41 -6.00
N ARG A 268 -2.81 -22.69 -4.98
CA ARG A 268 -2.03 -21.66 -4.31
C ARG A 268 -0.76 -22.23 -3.68
N ILE A 269 -0.86 -23.29 -2.88
CA ILE A 269 0.30 -23.91 -2.24
C ILE A 269 1.29 -24.43 -3.30
N ALA A 270 0.77 -25.05 -4.36
CA ALA A 270 1.60 -25.53 -5.46
C ALA A 270 2.32 -24.39 -6.19
N PHE A 271 1.64 -23.26 -6.43
CA PHE A 271 2.24 -22.10 -7.07
C PHE A 271 3.29 -21.42 -6.17
N ASP A 272 2.94 -21.14 -4.91
CA ASP A 272 3.85 -20.48 -3.95
C ASP A 272 5.10 -21.36 -3.72
N GLY A 273 4.92 -22.67 -3.56
CA GLY A 273 6.01 -23.64 -3.44
C GLY A 273 6.84 -23.78 -4.72
N GLY A 274 6.19 -23.85 -5.89
CA GLY A 274 6.84 -23.90 -7.19
C GLY A 274 7.65 -22.65 -7.51
N MET A 275 7.14 -21.47 -7.13
CA MET A 275 7.84 -20.19 -7.24
C MET A 275 9.08 -20.16 -6.35
N GLY A 276 8.96 -20.54 -5.08
CA GLY A 276 10.10 -20.61 -4.16
C GLY A 276 11.19 -21.56 -4.68
N LEU A 277 10.80 -22.74 -5.16
CA LEU A 277 11.73 -23.70 -5.76
C LEU A 277 12.37 -23.15 -7.04
N ALA A 278 11.61 -22.52 -7.93
CA ALA A 278 12.13 -21.94 -9.17
C ALA A 278 13.15 -20.82 -8.91
N VAL A 279 12.89 -19.94 -7.94
CA VAL A 279 13.84 -18.90 -7.49
C VAL A 279 15.13 -19.55 -6.97
N GLN A 280 15.02 -20.55 -6.10
CA GLN A 280 16.17 -21.23 -5.53
C GLN A 280 16.99 -21.97 -6.60
N LEU A 281 16.34 -22.70 -7.49
CA LEU A 281 17.00 -23.37 -8.61
C LEU A 281 17.70 -22.38 -9.53
N ARG A 282 17.11 -21.22 -9.82
CA ARG A 282 17.76 -20.20 -10.66
C ARG A 282 19.02 -19.63 -10.04
N ARG A 283 19.02 -19.37 -8.72
CA ARG A 283 20.20 -18.89 -7.99
C ARG A 283 21.38 -19.85 -8.10
N HIS A 284 21.13 -21.17 -8.20
CA HIS A 284 22.17 -22.20 -8.29
C HIS A 284 22.49 -22.68 -9.72
N SER A 285 21.70 -22.35 -10.73
CA SER A 285 21.83 -22.89 -12.11
C SER A 285 22.09 -21.83 -13.19
N GLU A 286 22.55 -20.64 -12.81
CA GLU A 286 22.77 -19.51 -13.73
C GLU A 286 21.55 -19.23 -14.65
N GLY A 287 20.34 -19.40 -14.10
CA GLY A 287 19.09 -19.06 -14.81
C GLY A 287 18.56 -20.09 -15.82
N LYS A 288 19.19 -21.26 -16.01
CA LYS A 288 18.80 -22.21 -17.07
C LYS A 288 17.61 -23.13 -16.75
N LEU A 289 17.34 -23.44 -15.48
CA LEU A 289 16.41 -24.54 -15.11
C LEU A 289 15.07 -24.12 -14.47
N GLY A 290 14.86 -22.84 -14.13
CA GLY A 290 13.67 -22.40 -13.38
C GLY A 290 12.40 -22.19 -14.21
N GLY A 291 12.53 -21.79 -15.48
CA GLY A 291 11.38 -21.35 -16.30
C GLY A 291 10.43 -22.48 -16.74
N ALA A 292 10.88 -23.74 -16.66
CA ALA A 292 10.06 -24.89 -17.06
C ALA A 292 8.96 -25.20 -16.04
N LEU A 293 9.24 -25.01 -14.74
CA LEU A 293 8.31 -25.33 -13.65
C LEU A 293 7.02 -24.50 -13.70
N LEU A 294 7.13 -23.25 -14.11
CA LEU A 294 6.02 -22.29 -14.16
C LEU A 294 5.61 -21.92 -15.59
N GLY A 295 6.05 -22.71 -16.58
CA GLY A 295 5.81 -22.42 -17.99
C GLY A 295 4.33 -22.38 -18.38
N SER A 296 3.46 -23.11 -17.69
CA SER A 296 2.00 -23.06 -17.89
C SER A 296 1.42 -21.71 -17.46
N VAL A 297 1.84 -21.20 -16.30
CA VAL A 297 1.43 -19.88 -15.79
C VAL A 297 1.94 -18.79 -16.72
N ARG A 298 3.22 -18.85 -17.11
CA ARG A 298 3.81 -17.91 -18.08
C ARG A 298 2.99 -17.86 -19.36
N ARG A 299 2.67 -19.03 -19.95
CA ARG A 299 1.91 -19.13 -21.21
C ARG A 299 0.48 -18.59 -21.10
N ALA A 300 -0.15 -18.76 -19.94
CA ALA A 300 -1.50 -18.24 -19.70
C ALA A 300 -1.54 -16.71 -19.59
N VAL A 301 -0.44 -16.08 -19.14
CA VAL A 301 -0.35 -14.63 -18.94
C VAL A 301 0.15 -13.93 -20.21
N ALA A 302 1.29 -14.39 -20.72
CA ALA A 302 1.96 -13.77 -21.86
C ALA A 302 2.73 -14.86 -22.64
N PRO A 303 2.12 -15.48 -23.66
CA PRO A 303 2.64 -16.70 -24.29
C PRO A 303 3.96 -16.51 -25.03
N ASP A 304 4.14 -15.36 -25.68
CA ASP A 304 5.31 -15.06 -26.52
C ASP A 304 6.35 -14.18 -25.81
N LEU A 305 6.02 -13.66 -24.62
CA LEU A 305 6.88 -12.76 -23.88
C LEU A 305 8.18 -13.47 -23.47
N ARG A 306 9.31 -12.94 -23.92
CA ARG A 306 10.66 -13.43 -23.61
C ARG A 306 11.48 -12.45 -22.78
N LEU A 307 11.25 -11.14 -22.95
CA LEU A 307 12.10 -10.08 -22.41
C LEU A 307 11.27 -9.03 -21.67
N VAL A 308 11.74 -8.66 -20.49
CA VAL A 308 11.15 -7.65 -19.61
C VAL A 308 12.20 -6.57 -19.36
N VAL A 309 11.92 -5.33 -19.76
CA VAL A 309 12.84 -4.20 -19.60
C VAL A 309 12.30 -3.21 -18.57
N SER A 310 12.95 -3.16 -17.41
CA SER A 310 12.60 -2.26 -16.32
C SER A 310 13.49 -1.02 -16.31
N GLY A 311 12.87 0.16 -16.24
CA GLY A 311 13.57 1.43 -16.10
C GLY A 311 12.78 2.43 -15.25
N GLY A 312 13.31 3.64 -15.13
CA GLY A 312 12.62 4.76 -14.48
C GLY A 312 12.63 4.73 -12.96
N ALA A 313 12.68 3.57 -12.29
CA ALA A 313 12.81 3.44 -10.83
C ALA A 313 13.56 2.15 -10.43
N HIS A 314 13.95 2.05 -9.16
CA HIS A 314 14.63 0.86 -8.63
C HIS A 314 13.72 -0.37 -8.70
N LEU A 315 14.16 -1.41 -9.42
CA LEU A 315 13.48 -2.70 -9.47
C LEU A 315 13.90 -3.54 -8.25
N PRO A 316 12.97 -3.90 -7.33
CA PRO A 316 13.33 -4.72 -6.19
C PRO A 316 13.85 -6.09 -6.64
N GLN A 317 14.96 -6.54 -6.04
CA GLN A 317 15.57 -7.84 -6.38
C GLN A 317 14.57 -9.00 -6.33
N ARG A 318 13.68 -9.02 -5.33
CA ARG A 318 12.62 -10.03 -5.23
C ARG A 318 11.72 -10.06 -6.46
N VAL A 319 11.30 -8.89 -6.95
CA VAL A 319 10.43 -8.78 -8.13
C VAL A 319 11.18 -9.30 -9.37
N GLN A 320 12.44 -8.91 -9.53
CA GLN A 320 13.29 -9.43 -10.60
C GLN A 320 13.41 -10.96 -10.55
N GLU A 321 13.71 -11.52 -9.37
CA GLU A 321 13.86 -12.97 -9.18
C GLU A 321 12.56 -13.73 -9.47
N GLU A 322 11.40 -13.20 -9.08
CA GLU A 322 10.08 -13.81 -9.34
C GLU A 322 9.72 -13.78 -10.84
N LEU A 323 9.97 -12.67 -11.52
CA LEU A 323 9.80 -12.56 -12.98
C LEU A 323 10.73 -13.51 -13.73
N GLU A 324 11.99 -13.57 -13.30
CA GLU A 324 12.96 -14.49 -13.86
C GLU A 324 12.53 -15.94 -13.60
N ALA A 325 12.07 -16.28 -12.39
CA ALA A 325 11.57 -17.61 -12.05
C ALA A 325 10.38 -18.06 -12.93
N LEU A 326 9.51 -17.12 -13.35
CA LEU A 326 8.45 -17.39 -14.34
C LEU A 326 9.00 -17.72 -15.73
N GLY A 327 10.28 -17.45 -16.00
CA GLY A 327 10.97 -17.81 -17.22
C GLY A 327 11.22 -16.65 -18.18
N TRP A 328 11.07 -15.40 -17.73
CA TRP A 328 11.38 -14.21 -18.53
C TRP A 328 12.83 -13.74 -18.31
N ASP A 329 13.44 -13.17 -19.35
CA ASP A 329 14.72 -12.46 -19.22
C ASP A 329 14.44 -11.03 -18.74
N VAL A 330 14.92 -10.65 -17.55
CA VAL A 330 14.70 -9.31 -16.98
C VAL A 330 15.95 -8.44 -17.13
N ARG A 331 15.81 -7.31 -17.82
CA ARG A 331 16.85 -6.29 -17.99
C ARG A 331 16.48 -5.02 -17.25
N VAL A 332 17.47 -4.37 -16.67
CA VAL A 332 17.31 -3.16 -15.87
C VAL A 332 18.18 -2.07 -16.49
N GLY A 333 17.63 -0.87 -16.63
CA GLY A 333 18.34 0.33 -17.07
C GLY A 333 18.32 1.41 -15.99
N TYR A 334 19.43 2.10 -15.83
CA TYR A 334 19.57 3.30 -15.01
C TYR A 334 19.92 4.50 -15.89
N GLY A 335 19.28 5.62 -15.59
CA GLY A 335 19.58 6.93 -16.14
C GLY A 335 18.50 7.93 -15.74
N LEU A 336 18.71 9.17 -16.16
CA LEU A 336 17.87 10.31 -15.83
C LEU A 336 17.31 10.95 -17.10
N ALA A 337 16.41 11.92 -16.92
CA ALA A 337 15.87 12.69 -18.04
C ALA A 337 16.99 13.51 -18.70
N GLU A 338 17.89 14.02 -17.86
CA GLU A 338 19.11 14.75 -18.17
C GLU A 338 20.20 13.89 -18.84
N THR A 339 20.00 12.57 -18.98
CA THR A 339 20.97 11.65 -19.60
C THR A 339 20.39 10.89 -20.80
N ALA A 340 19.44 11.51 -21.52
CA ALA A 340 18.75 10.91 -22.67
C ALA A 340 18.27 9.46 -22.40
N ALA A 341 17.64 9.27 -21.23
CA ALA A 341 17.08 8.03 -20.70
C ALA A 341 18.06 7.06 -20.02
N SER A 342 19.00 6.43 -20.74
CA SER A 342 19.84 5.36 -20.17
C SER A 342 21.33 5.72 -20.19
N VAL A 343 22.03 5.48 -19.08
CA VAL A 343 23.49 5.67 -18.94
C VAL A 343 24.21 4.40 -18.49
N ALA A 344 23.50 3.52 -17.77
CA ALA A 344 23.98 2.21 -17.37
C ALA A 344 22.84 1.19 -17.51
N GLY A 345 23.17 -0.08 -17.74
CA GLY A 345 22.14 -1.10 -17.87
C GLY A 345 22.71 -2.51 -17.86
N THR A 346 21.86 -3.50 -17.59
CA THR A 346 22.19 -4.92 -17.74
C THR A 346 22.12 -5.37 -19.21
N LEU A 347 22.66 -4.54 -20.10
CA LEU A 347 22.61 -4.75 -21.55
C LEU A 347 23.48 -5.93 -21.98
N VAL A 348 24.69 -6.01 -21.43
CA VAL A 348 25.69 -7.05 -21.76
C VAL A 348 25.75 -8.13 -20.68
N ALA A 349 25.75 -7.73 -19.41
CA ALA A 349 25.89 -8.64 -18.28
C ALA A 349 24.95 -8.26 -17.12
N LYS A 350 24.62 -9.27 -16.31
CA LYS A 350 23.78 -9.11 -15.12
C LYS A 350 24.58 -9.37 -13.85
N ARG A 351 24.20 -8.69 -12.78
CA ARG A 351 24.64 -8.98 -11.42
C ARG A 351 23.49 -8.68 -10.46
N ALA A 352 23.33 -9.51 -9.43
CA ALA A 352 22.23 -9.36 -8.48
C ALA A 352 22.27 -7.96 -7.84
N ALA A 353 21.11 -7.31 -7.74
CA ALA A 353 20.91 -5.96 -7.21
C ALA A 353 21.64 -4.81 -7.94
N SER A 354 22.43 -5.10 -8.98
CA SER A 354 23.10 -4.08 -9.80
C SER A 354 22.18 -3.57 -10.90
N VAL A 355 22.31 -2.29 -11.25
CA VAL A 355 21.68 -1.70 -12.45
C VAL A 355 22.47 -1.99 -13.73
N GLY A 356 23.59 -2.71 -13.63
CA GLY A 356 24.45 -3.08 -14.74
C GLY A 356 25.69 -2.20 -14.89
N LYS A 357 26.25 -2.17 -16.10
CA LYS A 357 27.47 -1.43 -16.42
C LYS A 357 27.14 -0.15 -17.20
N PRO A 358 28.02 0.87 -17.15
CA PRO A 358 27.90 2.03 -18.02
C PRO A 358 27.80 1.61 -19.49
N ILE A 359 26.96 2.30 -20.25
CA ILE A 359 26.87 2.16 -21.70
C ILE A 359 28.21 2.60 -22.32
N GLU A 360 28.60 2.02 -23.45
CA GLU A 360 29.81 2.42 -24.16
C GLU A 360 29.85 3.95 -24.39
N GLY A 361 31.00 4.58 -24.12
CA GLY A 361 31.17 6.03 -24.18
C GLY A 361 30.67 6.81 -22.95
N CYS A 362 30.01 6.16 -21.99
CA CYS A 362 29.60 6.78 -20.73
C CYS A 362 30.55 6.39 -19.59
N GLU A 363 31.01 7.41 -18.85
CA GLU A 363 31.84 7.28 -17.67
C GLU A 363 31.01 7.49 -16.40
N VAL A 364 31.25 6.63 -15.41
CA VAL A 364 30.62 6.72 -14.09
C VAL A 364 31.71 6.83 -13.04
N ARG A 365 31.57 7.80 -12.14
CA ARG A 365 32.47 8.02 -11.00
C ARG A 365 31.64 8.17 -9.73
N ILE A 366 32.17 7.66 -8.61
CA ILE A 366 31.56 7.85 -7.29
C ILE A 366 32.33 8.96 -6.57
N ASP A 367 31.65 10.06 -6.26
CA ASP A 367 32.20 11.20 -5.53
C ASP A 367 32.02 11.04 -4.03
N SER A 368 33.09 11.33 -3.29
CA SER A 368 33.14 11.31 -1.82
C SER A 368 32.54 10.02 -1.20
N PRO A 369 33.02 8.82 -1.58
CA PRO A 369 32.49 7.57 -1.06
C PRO A 369 32.74 7.44 0.44
N GLY A 370 31.72 7.00 1.18
CA GLY A 370 31.83 6.65 2.58
C GLY A 370 32.57 5.32 2.81
N PRO A 371 32.67 4.85 4.07
CA PRO A 371 33.32 3.58 4.41
C PRO A 371 32.71 2.34 3.74
N ASP A 372 31.43 2.42 3.37
CA ASP A 372 30.67 1.40 2.63
C ASP A 372 30.85 1.49 1.09
N GLY A 373 31.67 2.44 0.63
CA GLY A 373 31.91 2.73 -0.79
C GLY A 373 30.77 3.49 -1.47
N ILE A 374 29.74 3.93 -0.73
CA ILE A 374 28.60 4.67 -1.27
C ILE A 374 28.93 6.16 -1.31
N GLY A 375 28.73 6.77 -2.47
CA GLY A 375 28.89 8.22 -2.68
C GLY A 375 27.96 8.73 -3.77
N GLU A 376 28.12 9.99 -4.16
CA GLU A 376 27.31 10.59 -5.23
C GLU A 376 27.73 10.05 -6.61
N ILE A 377 26.76 9.59 -7.39
CA ILE A 377 27.00 9.10 -8.75
C ILE A 377 27.22 10.31 -9.66
N LEU A 378 28.40 10.39 -10.26
CA LEU A 378 28.77 11.38 -11.24
C LEU A 378 28.83 10.73 -12.63
N LEU A 379 28.29 11.41 -13.64
CA LEU A 379 28.19 10.90 -15.00
C LEU A 379 28.89 11.83 -15.99
N ARG A 380 29.61 11.28 -16.95
CA ARG A 380 30.12 12.02 -18.11
C ARG A 380 29.93 11.18 -19.36
N GLY A 381 29.52 11.81 -20.46
CA GLY A 381 29.37 11.10 -21.72
C GLY A 381 28.41 11.79 -22.67
N PRO A 382 28.30 11.27 -23.91
CA PRO A 382 27.52 11.88 -24.98
C PRO A 382 26.02 11.87 -24.72
N VAL A 383 25.52 11.10 -23.76
CA VAL A 383 24.10 11.07 -23.38
C VAL A 383 23.69 12.20 -22.43
N VAL A 384 24.65 12.88 -21.80
CA VAL A 384 24.41 13.91 -20.79
C VAL A 384 23.99 15.22 -21.48
N PHE A 385 22.92 15.84 -20.99
CA PHE A 385 22.42 17.13 -21.44
C PHE A 385 23.44 18.27 -21.28
N SER A 386 23.24 19.38 -21.97
CA SER A 386 24.14 20.55 -21.87
C SER A 386 23.81 21.49 -20.70
N GLY A 387 22.65 21.34 -20.06
CA GLY A 387 22.19 22.18 -18.95
C GLY A 387 20.68 22.48 -18.99
N TYR A 388 20.21 23.11 -17.91
CA TYR A 388 18.86 23.62 -17.75
C TYR A 388 18.67 24.98 -18.42
N ILE A 389 17.49 25.19 -19.00
CA ILE A 389 17.09 26.44 -19.65
C ILE A 389 16.89 27.52 -18.58
N ASP A 390 17.43 28.72 -18.83
CA ASP A 390 17.27 29.94 -18.01
C ASP A 390 17.52 29.74 -16.51
N ASN A 391 18.46 28.85 -16.15
CA ASN A 391 18.74 28.51 -14.75
C ASN A 391 20.26 28.43 -14.46
N PRO A 392 20.95 29.58 -14.38
CA PRO A 392 22.40 29.63 -14.19
C PRO A 392 22.84 28.98 -12.87
N ASP A 393 22.07 29.16 -11.79
CA ASP A 393 22.38 28.61 -10.48
C ASP A 393 22.30 27.07 -10.48
N ALA A 394 21.27 26.50 -11.11
CA ALA A 394 21.18 25.05 -11.25
C ALA A 394 22.30 24.49 -12.12
N ASN A 395 22.71 25.20 -13.18
CA ASN A 395 23.79 24.76 -14.07
C ASN A 395 25.15 24.80 -13.39
N ALA A 396 25.44 25.85 -12.61
CA ALA A 396 26.68 25.96 -11.83
C ALA A 396 26.82 24.83 -10.80
N GLN A 397 25.70 24.33 -10.26
CA GLN A 397 25.67 23.22 -9.31
C GLN A 397 25.57 21.84 -9.99
N ALA A 398 25.12 21.78 -11.25
CA ALA A 398 24.87 20.52 -11.95
C ALA A 398 26.14 19.83 -12.42
N PHE A 399 27.22 20.57 -12.66
CA PHE A 399 28.47 20.03 -13.20
C PHE A 399 29.65 20.27 -12.26
N THR A 400 30.54 19.30 -12.18
CA THR A 400 31.85 19.47 -11.55
C THR A 400 32.79 20.27 -12.47
N PRO A 401 33.87 20.88 -11.93
CA PRO A 401 34.84 21.62 -12.74
C PRO A 401 35.50 20.81 -13.86
N ASP A 402 35.57 19.49 -13.71
CA ASP A 402 36.11 18.54 -14.70
C ASP A 402 35.03 17.93 -15.63
N GLY A 403 33.82 18.49 -15.62
CA GLY A 403 32.77 18.21 -16.61
C GLY A 403 31.89 16.99 -16.33
N PHE A 404 31.86 16.47 -15.10
CA PHE A 404 30.90 15.43 -14.72
C PHE A 404 29.58 16.04 -14.24
N PHE A 405 28.48 15.48 -14.69
CA PHE A 405 27.14 15.77 -14.20
C PHE A 405 26.89 15.12 -12.84
N ARG A 406 26.43 15.93 -11.88
CA ARG A 406 25.99 15.52 -10.55
C ARG A 406 24.55 15.03 -10.62
N THR A 407 24.36 13.73 -10.50
CA THR A 407 23.02 13.12 -10.60
C THR A 407 22.13 13.40 -9.39
N GLY A 408 22.74 13.67 -8.23
CA GLY A 408 22.06 13.66 -6.94
C GLY A 408 21.60 12.26 -6.48
N ASP A 409 21.87 11.20 -7.25
CA ASP A 409 21.66 9.82 -6.87
C ASP A 409 22.92 9.29 -6.15
N LEU A 410 22.73 8.39 -5.19
CA LEU A 410 23.80 7.74 -4.44
C LEU A 410 23.99 6.31 -4.92
N GLY A 411 25.24 5.85 -4.90
CA GLY A 411 25.57 4.49 -5.29
C GLY A 411 27.02 4.13 -5.11
N ARG A 412 27.37 2.93 -5.55
CA ARG A 412 28.73 2.39 -5.54
C ARG A 412 29.04 1.62 -6.81
N LEU A 413 30.31 1.56 -7.17
CA LEU A 413 30.84 0.65 -8.20
C LEU A 413 31.54 -0.53 -7.53
N ASP A 414 31.35 -1.73 -8.04
CA ASP A 414 32.19 -2.87 -7.65
C ASP A 414 33.45 -2.99 -8.54
N ALA A 415 34.33 -3.93 -8.18
CA ALA A 415 35.61 -4.15 -8.85
C ALA A 415 35.48 -4.52 -10.34
N ASP A 416 34.32 -5.05 -10.76
CA ASP A 416 34.06 -5.42 -12.14
C ASP A 416 33.33 -4.31 -12.93
N GLY A 417 33.12 -3.14 -12.31
CA GLY A 417 32.48 -1.97 -12.91
C GLY A 417 30.95 -2.03 -12.95
N PHE A 418 30.32 -2.88 -12.12
CA PHE A 418 28.86 -2.86 -11.97
C PHE A 418 28.43 -1.76 -11.01
N LEU A 419 27.41 -0.99 -11.42
CA LEU A 419 26.82 0.09 -10.64
C LEU A 419 25.68 -0.42 -9.76
N TYR A 420 25.63 0.03 -8.52
CA TYR A 420 24.55 -0.21 -7.57
C TYR A 420 24.02 1.15 -7.12
N VAL A 421 22.74 1.42 -7.38
CA VAL A 421 22.07 2.66 -6.97
C VAL A 421 21.36 2.40 -5.65
N THR A 422 21.66 3.22 -4.64
CA THR A 422 21.25 3.01 -3.25
C THR A 422 20.26 4.05 -2.73
N GLY A 423 20.10 5.19 -3.42
CA GLY A 423 19.09 6.18 -3.08
C GLY A 423 19.37 7.56 -3.69
N ARG A 424 18.84 8.61 -3.07
CA ARG A 424 19.07 10.01 -3.47
C ARG A 424 19.69 10.83 -2.36
N LYS A 425 20.72 11.62 -2.67
CA LYS A 425 21.47 12.48 -1.74
C LYS A 425 20.57 13.43 -0.94
N LYS A 426 19.52 13.97 -1.57
CA LYS A 426 18.55 14.89 -0.92
C LYS A 426 17.43 14.17 -0.16
N GLU A 427 17.30 12.86 -0.30
CA GLU A 427 16.26 12.05 0.35
C GLU A 427 16.83 11.18 1.48
N VAL A 428 18.16 11.13 1.63
CA VAL A 428 18.80 10.50 2.79
C VAL A 428 18.40 11.27 4.04
N ILE A 429 17.83 10.55 5.00
CA ILE A 429 17.58 11.04 6.34
C ILE A 429 18.88 10.86 7.13
N VAL A 430 19.48 11.96 7.58
CA VAL A 430 20.61 11.89 8.50
C VAL A 430 20.05 11.81 9.92
N LEU A 431 20.28 10.69 10.60
CA LEU A 431 19.81 10.49 11.97
C LEU A 431 20.67 11.30 12.96
N ALA A 432 20.17 11.52 14.19
CA ALA A 432 20.88 12.26 15.23
C ALA A 432 22.27 11.68 15.58
N GLY A 433 22.51 10.39 15.29
CA GLY A 433 23.80 9.71 15.44
C GLY A 433 24.79 9.92 14.29
N GLY A 434 24.42 10.67 13.23
CA GLY A 434 25.24 10.89 12.04
C GLY A 434 25.10 9.80 10.96
N ASP A 435 24.32 8.75 11.21
CA ASP A 435 24.06 7.67 10.25
C ASP A 435 23.10 8.11 9.15
N ASN A 436 23.47 7.79 7.90
CA ASN A 436 22.62 7.99 6.73
C ASN A 436 21.58 6.86 6.62
N LEU A 437 20.30 7.24 6.61
CA LEU A 437 19.17 6.35 6.43
C LEU A 437 18.49 6.60 5.09
N TYR A 438 18.33 5.54 4.31
CA TYR A 438 17.65 5.55 3.02
C TYR A 438 16.18 5.17 3.24
N PRO A 439 15.20 6.09 3.07
CA PRO A 439 13.81 5.82 3.42
C PRO A 439 13.21 4.64 2.67
N ASP A 440 13.56 4.47 1.39
CA ASP A 440 13.12 3.34 0.54
C ASP A 440 13.41 1.98 1.18
N ASP A 441 14.55 1.83 1.88
CA ASP A 441 14.92 0.58 2.54
C ASP A 441 14.03 0.26 3.74
N VAL A 442 13.68 1.29 4.51
CA VAL A 442 12.81 1.19 5.69
C VAL A 442 11.37 0.92 5.25
N GLU A 443 10.87 1.71 4.30
CA GLU A 443 9.54 1.57 3.71
C GLU A 443 9.32 0.16 3.17
N ARG A 444 10.28 -0.39 2.43
CA ARG A 444 10.23 -1.75 1.90
C ARG A 444 10.10 -2.83 2.97
N ARG A 445 10.60 -2.60 4.19
CA ARG A 445 10.51 -3.59 5.27
C ARG A 445 9.14 -3.56 5.92
N TYR A 446 8.56 -2.37 6.07
CA TYR A 446 7.20 -2.20 6.56
C TYR A 446 6.15 -2.65 5.53
N LEU A 447 6.37 -2.40 4.23
CA LEU A 447 5.51 -2.87 3.13
C LEU A 447 5.44 -4.40 2.98
N ALA A 448 6.28 -5.15 3.70
CA ALA A 448 6.18 -6.61 3.73
C ALA A 448 4.92 -7.08 4.47
N ASP A 449 4.31 -6.24 5.32
CA ASP A 449 3.06 -6.55 6.02
C ASP A 449 1.84 -6.25 5.12
N PRO A 450 0.94 -7.22 4.88
CA PRO A 450 -0.20 -7.04 3.98
C PRO A 450 -1.22 -5.99 4.43
N GLN A 451 -1.18 -5.56 5.70
CA GLN A 451 -2.05 -4.52 6.23
C GLN A 451 -1.63 -3.10 5.81
N ILE A 452 -0.41 -2.92 5.28
CA ILE A 452 0.12 -1.65 4.79
C ILE A 452 0.05 -1.65 3.26
N ALA A 453 -0.80 -0.80 2.67
CA ALA A 453 -0.91 -0.67 1.22
C ALA A 453 0.19 0.23 0.64
N GLU A 454 0.43 1.38 1.27
CA GLU A 454 1.52 2.29 0.96
C GLU A 454 2.10 2.90 2.24
N ILE A 455 3.38 3.28 2.19
CA ILE A 455 4.06 3.96 3.29
C ILE A 455 5.05 4.98 2.72
N GLY A 456 5.10 6.17 3.34
CA GLY A 456 6.10 7.19 3.10
C GLY A 456 6.80 7.54 4.41
N VAL A 457 8.07 7.17 4.54
CA VAL A 457 8.91 7.44 5.71
C VAL A 457 9.58 8.80 5.54
N MET A 458 9.58 9.57 6.63
CA MET A 458 10.23 10.88 6.71
C MET A 458 10.85 11.08 8.10
N GLU A 459 11.68 12.12 8.21
CA GLU A 459 12.23 12.58 9.48
C GLU A 459 11.38 13.73 10.02
N ARG A 460 11.19 13.73 11.34
CA ARG A 460 10.52 14.81 12.06
C ARG A 460 11.02 14.87 13.50
N ASP A 461 11.39 16.06 13.95
CA ASP A 461 11.79 16.36 15.33
C ASP A 461 12.92 15.42 15.85
N GLY A 462 13.84 15.03 14.96
CA GLY A 462 14.93 14.11 15.25
C GLY A 462 14.56 12.62 15.22
N ALA A 463 13.33 12.27 14.81
CA ALA A 463 12.81 10.91 14.82
C ALA A 463 12.19 10.50 13.47
N LEU A 464 12.19 9.20 13.18
CA LEU A 464 11.51 8.69 11.99
C LEU A 464 10.01 8.58 12.22
N VAL A 465 9.22 9.08 11.28
CA VAL A 465 7.77 8.92 11.25
C VAL A 465 7.31 8.45 9.87
N ALA A 466 6.08 7.94 9.79
CA ALA A 466 5.53 7.47 8.52
C ALA A 466 4.10 7.95 8.26
N LEU A 467 3.81 8.29 7.01
CA LEU A 467 2.45 8.41 6.50
C LEU A 467 2.06 7.11 5.82
N ILE A 468 0.94 6.51 6.23
CA ILE A 468 0.55 5.15 5.84
C ILE A 468 -0.83 5.15 5.18
N VAL A 469 -0.94 4.46 4.05
CA VAL A 469 -2.23 4.07 3.47
C VAL A 469 -2.55 2.65 3.94
N PRO A 470 -3.58 2.44 4.77
CA PRO A 470 -3.92 1.11 5.27
C PRO A 470 -4.62 0.27 4.20
N ASN A 471 -4.31 -1.02 4.15
CA ASN A 471 -5.06 -1.99 3.35
C ASN A 471 -6.27 -2.49 4.13
N LEU A 472 -7.38 -1.75 4.06
CA LEU A 472 -8.59 -2.04 4.83
C LEU A 472 -9.13 -3.45 4.60
N ALA A 473 -9.03 -3.99 3.38
CA ALA A 473 -9.50 -5.33 3.07
C ALA A 473 -8.74 -6.42 3.85
N GLU A 474 -7.41 -6.32 3.93
CA GLU A 474 -6.60 -7.28 4.71
C GLU A 474 -6.70 -7.02 6.23
N ILE A 475 -6.91 -5.78 6.66
CA ILE A 475 -7.18 -5.43 8.07
C ILE A 475 -8.49 -6.07 8.54
N THR A 476 -9.59 -5.89 7.78
CA THR A 476 -10.89 -6.49 8.09
C THR A 476 -10.82 -8.02 8.14
N LYS A 477 -10.10 -8.62 7.20
CA LYS A 477 -9.88 -10.08 7.16
C LYS A 477 -9.05 -10.60 8.33
N ALA A 478 -8.16 -9.78 8.89
CA ALA A 478 -7.38 -10.10 10.08
C ALA A 478 -8.19 -9.93 11.39
N GLY A 479 -9.43 -9.45 11.31
CA GLY A 479 -10.33 -9.28 12.45
C GLY A 479 -10.02 -8.06 13.32
N ALA A 480 -9.32 -7.05 12.78
CA ALA A 480 -8.98 -5.85 13.52
C ALA A 480 -10.09 -4.79 13.43
N LEU A 481 -10.46 -4.22 14.58
CA LEU A 481 -11.59 -3.31 14.76
C LEU A 481 -11.27 -1.85 14.37
N LYS A 482 -9.99 -1.46 14.47
CA LYS A 482 -9.49 -0.13 14.09
C LYS A 482 -8.25 -0.27 13.21
N ALA A 483 -8.26 0.45 12.09
CA ALA A 483 -7.12 0.48 11.18
C ALA A 483 -5.84 0.96 11.89
N GLU A 484 -5.96 1.94 12.78
CA GLU A 484 -4.82 2.45 13.55
C GLU A 484 -4.17 1.40 14.44
N ASP A 485 -4.96 0.61 15.17
CA ASP A 485 -4.45 -0.47 16.02
C ASP A 485 -3.82 -1.58 15.17
N ALA A 486 -4.45 -1.94 14.06
CA ALA A 486 -3.91 -2.91 13.12
C ALA A 486 -2.53 -2.48 12.60
N ILE A 487 -2.43 -1.23 12.13
CA ILE A 487 -1.17 -0.66 11.66
C ILE A 487 -0.15 -0.57 12.79
N ARG A 488 -0.53 -0.14 14.00
CA ARG A 488 0.36 -0.11 15.17
C ARG A 488 0.96 -1.48 15.47
N VAL A 489 0.15 -2.54 15.38
CA VAL A 489 0.57 -3.93 15.54
C VAL A 489 1.49 -4.38 14.41
N ALA A 490 1.14 -4.07 13.15
CA ALA A 490 1.97 -4.38 11.98
C ALA A 490 3.36 -3.73 12.11
N LEU A 491 3.39 -2.43 12.41
CA LEU A 491 4.63 -1.67 12.63
C LEU A 491 5.44 -2.25 13.79
N GLY A 492 4.81 -2.53 14.92
CA GLY A 492 5.49 -3.13 16.08
C GLY A 492 6.10 -4.49 15.75
N THR A 493 5.36 -5.33 15.02
CA THR A 493 5.83 -6.66 14.60
C THR A 493 7.05 -6.55 13.69
N VAL A 494 7.02 -5.68 12.68
CA VAL A 494 8.16 -5.45 11.78
C VAL A 494 9.35 -4.85 12.55
N ALA A 495 9.10 -3.91 13.45
CA ALA A 495 10.13 -3.21 14.23
C ALA A 495 10.99 -4.15 15.10
N THR A 496 10.45 -5.29 15.56
CA THR A 496 11.22 -6.32 16.30
C THR A 496 12.41 -6.87 15.50
N ARG A 497 12.35 -6.81 14.18
CA ARG A 497 13.38 -7.33 13.26
C ARG A 497 14.27 -6.23 12.67
N LEU A 498 14.06 -4.99 13.07
CA LEU A 498 14.79 -3.82 12.56
C LEU A 498 15.78 -3.27 13.61
N PRO A 499 16.90 -2.68 13.15
CA PRO A 499 17.76 -1.87 14.02
C PRO A 499 16.95 -0.78 14.73
N PRO A 500 17.28 -0.42 15.98
CA PRO A 500 16.58 0.63 16.72
C PRO A 500 16.46 1.95 15.95
N THR A 501 17.50 2.32 15.19
CA THR A 501 17.58 3.52 14.36
C THR A 501 16.60 3.54 13.18
N TRP A 502 16.05 2.39 12.78
CA TRP A 502 15.11 2.26 11.67
C TRP A 502 13.65 2.16 12.15
N ARG A 503 13.43 2.19 13.47
CA ARG A 503 12.09 2.06 14.06
C ARG A 503 11.38 3.40 13.98
N LEU A 504 10.13 3.35 13.51
CA LEU A 504 9.26 4.52 13.46
C LEU A 504 8.84 4.90 14.88
N ALA A 505 9.08 6.15 15.25
CA ALA A 505 8.63 6.75 16.51
C ALA A 505 7.13 7.09 16.47
N GLY A 506 6.56 7.27 15.28
CA GLY A 506 5.15 7.57 15.10
C GLY A 506 4.68 7.34 13.67
N PHE A 507 3.37 7.38 13.48
CA PHE A 507 2.75 7.30 12.16
C PHE A 507 1.45 8.08 12.11
N ALA A 508 0.98 8.37 10.90
CA ALA A 508 -0.34 8.90 10.63
C ALA A 508 -0.97 8.09 9.48
N LEU A 509 -2.31 8.00 9.46
CA LEU A 509 -3.06 7.27 8.43
C LEU A 509 -3.68 8.22 7.42
N THR A 510 -3.68 7.83 6.14
CA THR A 510 -4.39 8.53 5.07
C THR A 510 -5.14 7.54 4.17
N ARG A 511 -6.27 7.97 3.62
CA ARG A 511 -7.03 7.21 2.61
C ARG A 511 -6.53 7.47 1.21
N GLU A 512 -5.94 8.64 0.98
CA GLU A 512 -5.45 9.04 -0.33
C GLU A 512 -4.18 8.25 -0.67
N PRO A 513 -4.09 7.67 -1.88
CA PRO A 513 -2.83 7.12 -2.38
C PRO A 513 -1.72 8.16 -2.26
N LEU A 514 -0.53 7.73 -1.85
CA LEU A 514 0.56 8.67 -1.66
C LEU A 514 0.92 9.32 -3.00
N PRO A 515 1.23 10.63 -3.03
CA PRO A 515 1.44 11.36 -4.28
C PRO A 515 2.64 10.78 -5.01
N ARG A 516 2.43 10.33 -6.24
CA ARG A 516 3.48 9.73 -7.08
C ARG A 516 3.58 10.43 -8.42
N THR A 517 4.74 10.31 -9.07
CA THR A 517 4.88 10.65 -10.49
C THR A 517 4.18 9.60 -11.35
N ARG A 518 3.99 9.89 -12.65
CA ARG A 518 3.49 8.93 -13.65
C ARG A 518 4.27 7.62 -13.72
N LEU A 519 5.57 7.67 -13.44
CA LEU A 519 6.46 6.50 -13.38
C LEU A 519 6.44 5.81 -12.01
N GLY A 520 5.60 6.26 -11.08
CA GLY A 520 5.37 5.65 -9.77
C GLY A 520 6.30 6.10 -8.65
N LYS A 521 7.18 7.08 -8.87
CA LYS A 521 8.09 7.60 -7.82
C LYS A 521 7.34 8.43 -6.80
N LEU A 522 7.61 8.22 -5.51
CA LEU A 522 7.00 9.00 -4.42
C LEU A 522 7.44 10.46 -4.45
N ARG A 523 6.50 11.40 -4.34
CA ARG A 523 6.77 12.85 -4.24
C ARG A 523 7.02 13.23 -2.78
N ARG A 524 8.20 12.87 -2.26
CA ARG A 524 8.56 12.99 -0.83
C ARG A 524 8.38 14.39 -0.24
N PHE A 525 8.63 15.44 -1.02
CA PHE A 525 8.45 16.83 -0.56
C PHE A 525 7.02 17.19 -0.14
N ARG A 526 6.01 16.42 -0.58
CA ARG A 526 4.61 16.58 -0.15
C ARG A 526 4.32 15.88 1.20
N LEU A 527 5.14 14.91 1.61
CA LEU A 527 4.86 14.08 2.78
C LEU A 527 4.71 14.86 4.09
N PRO A 528 5.53 15.89 4.41
CA PRO A 528 5.38 16.62 5.66
C PRO A 528 4.01 17.28 5.79
N GLU A 529 3.58 18.01 4.75
CA GLU A 529 2.25 18.65 4.69
C GLU A 529 1.13 17.60 4.86
N LEU A 530 1.21 16.49 4.11
CA LEU A 530 0.23 15.41 4.19
C LEU A 530 0.18 14.75 5.57
N TYR A 531 1.34 14.58 6.20
CA TYR A 531 1.46 13.99 7.53
C TYR A 531 0.86 14.89 8.60
N GLU A 532 1.10 16.20 8.55
CA GLU A 532 0.46 17.14 9.49
C GLU A 532 -1.05 17.10 9.37
N ARG A 533 -1.57 17.12 8.14
CA ARG A 533 -3.02 17.02 7.89
C ARG A 533 -3.58 15.73 8.47
N ALA A 534 -2.93 14.60 8.21
CA ALA A 534 -3.36 13.30 8.74
C ALA A 534 -3.29 13.23 10.28
N ARG A 535 -2.26 13.82 10.90
CA ARG A 535 -2.06 13.78 12.37
C ARG A 535 -2.99 14.72 13.14
N ALA A 536 -3.42 15.82 12.52
CA ALA A 536 -4.37 16.77 13.10
C ALA A 536 -5.84 16.28 13.09
N GLY A 537 -6.09 15.01 12.74
CA GLY A 537 -7.44 14.49 12.49
C GLY A 537 -7.98 14.82 11.09
N GLY A 538 -7.24 15.60 10.29
CA GLY A 538 -7.56 16.01 8.91
C GLY A 538 -7.36 14.92 7.85
N GLY A 539 -7.54 13.65 8.24
CA GLY A 539 -8.02 12.62 7.30
C GLY A 539 -9.51 12.81 6.98
N GLN A 540 -10.22 13.62 7.78
CA GLN A 540 -11.47 14.26 7.39
C GLN A 540 -11.13 15.30 6.32
N ALA A 541 -11.50 15.04 5.07
CA ALA A 541 -11.70 16.15 4.13
C ALA A 541 -12.64 17.16 4.83
N GLU A 542 -12.41 18.47 4.68
CA GLU A 542 -13.44 19.43 5.10
C GLU A 542 -14.77 18.98 4.49
N PRO A 543 -15.79 18.68 5.32
CA PRO A 543 -16.99 18.07 4.81
C PRO A 543 -17.57 18.98 3.75
N ARG A 544 -17.77 18.42 2.55
CA ARG A 544 -18.21 19.19 1.41
C ARG A 544 -19.55 19.82 1.75
N VAL A 545 -19.72 21.08 1.33
CA VAL A 545 -21.03 21.73 1.41
C VAL A 545 -22.03 20.90 0.59
N LEU A 546 -23.00 20.31 1.28
CA LEU A 546 -24.05 19.50 0.66
C LEU A 546 -24.86 20.38 -0.28
N THR A 547 -25.14 19.88 -1.49
CA THR A 547 -26.02 20.59 -2.41
C THR A 547 -27.46 20.60 -1.88
N ALA A 548 -28.30 21.51 -2.39
CA ALA A 548 -29.71 21.56 -2.02
C ALA A 548 -30.44 20.23 -2.32
N GLU A 549 -30.06 19.55 -3.41
CA GLU A 549 -30.59 18.24 -3.79
C GLU A 549 -30.18 17.14 -2.80
N GLU A 550 -28.90 17.13 -2.39
CA GLU A 550 -28.40 16.17 -1.40
C GLU A 550 -29.03 16.37 -0.03
N ARG A 551 -29.27 17.63 0.36
CA ARG A 551 -29.96 17.93 1.61
C ARG A 551 -31.41 17.44 1.58
N ALA A 552 -32.14 17.73 0.50
CA ALA A 552 -33.49 17.22 0.30
C ALA A 552 -33.53 15.67 0.27
N TRP A 553 -32.52 15.03 -0.31
CA TRP A 553 -32.39 13.57 -0.30
C TRP A 553 -32.22 13.03 1.13
N ILE A 554 -31.33 13.63 1.94
CA ILE A 554 -31.10 13.26 3.35
C ILE A 554 -32.37 13.44 4.19
N ASP A 555 -33.09 14.55 4.01
CA ASP A 555 -34.23 14.94 4.84
C ASP A 555 -35.48 14.04 4.63
N THR A 556 -35.41 13.06 3.74
CA THR A 556 -36.48 12.08 3.52
C THR A 556 -36.36 10.88 4.48
N PRO A 557 -37.41 10.44 5.19
CA PRO A 557 -37.40 9.20 5.95
C PRO A 557 -37.14 7.96 5.05
N PRO A 558 -36.38 6.94 5.50
CA PRO A 558 -35.78 6.79 6.83
C PRO A 558 -34.41 7.49 7.02
N ARG A 559 -33.86 8.14 5.98
CA ARG A 559 -32.51 8.74 6.00
C ARG A 559 -32.35 9.85 7.03
N ALA A 560 -33.38 10.70 7.18
CA ALA A 560 -33.35 11.81 8.13
C ALA A 560 -33.10 11.32 9.58
N ALA A 561 -33.71 10.19 9.96
CA ALA A 561 -33.54 9.61 11.29
C ALA A 561 -32.12 9.08 11.51
N VAL A 562 -31.55 8.40 10.50
CA VAL A 562 -30.17 7.90 10.56
C VAL A 562 -29.17 9.04 10.61
N TRP A 563 -29.39 10.10 9.83
CA TRP A 563 -28.55 11.31 9.86
C TRP A 563 -28.54 11.97 11.25
N ALA A 564 -29.70 12.08 11.90
CA ALA A 564 -29.81 12.62 13.25
C ALA A 564 -29.03 11.78 14.28
N ILE A 565 -29.08 10.45 14.19
CA ILE A 565 -28.32 9.55 15.06
C ILE A 565 -26.82 9.77 14.89
N LEU A 566 -26.33 9.87 13.66
CA LEU A 566 -24.92 10.13 13.38
C LEU A 566 -24.49 11.51 13.91
N ALA A 567 -25.30 12.54 13.69
CA ALA A 567 -25.02 13.90 14.16
C ALA A 567 -24.96 14.00 15.68
N GLN A 568 -25.83 13.30 16.39
CA GLN A 568 -25.79 13.23 17.86
C GLN A 568 -24.50 12.56 18.35
N ARG A 569 -24.07 11.47 17.70
CA ARG A 569 -22.83 10.75 18.06
C ARG A 569 -21.58 11.58 17.82
N GLN A 570 -21.57 12.40 16.77
CA GLN A 570 -20.42 13.24 16.42
C GLN A 570 -20.29 14.48 17.30
N GLN A 571 -21.23 14.73 18.24
CA GLN A 571 -21.16 15.84 19.22
C GLN A 571 -20.86 17.22 18.59
N GLY A 572 -21.39 17.46 17.38
CA GLY A 572 -21.16 18.71 16.65
C GLY A 572 -19.94 18.75 15.74
N GLN A 573 -19.16 17.67 15.65
CA GLN A 573 -18.15 17.52 14.59
C GLN A 573 -18.84 17.39 13.23
N PRO A 574 -18.42 18.17 12.22
CA PRO A 574 -19.07 18.18 10.92
C PRO A 574 -18.68 16.92 10.12
N PHE A 575 -19.63 16.36 9.36
CA PHE A 575 -19.46 15.24 8.45
C PHE A 575 -20.37 15.41 7.23
N ASP A 576 -20.10 14.68 6.15
CA ASP A 576 -20.87 14.70 4.91
C ASP A 576 -21.28 13.29 4.45
N LEU A 577 -21.83 13.18 3.24
CA LEU A 577 -22.26 11.90 2.66
C LEU A 577 -21.10 10.96 2.34
N ASP A 578 -19.93 11.49 2.02
CA ASP A 578 -18.80 10.70 1.54
C ASP A 578 -17.82 10.36 2.69
N SER A 579 -18.12 10.86 3.89
CA SER A 579 -17.43 10.56 5.13
C SER A 579 -17.46 9.06 5.42
N HIS A 580 -16.29 8.49 5.68
CA HIS A 580 -16.09 7.07 5.95
C HIS A 580 -16.37 6.76 7.42
N LEU A 581 -17.21 5.78 7.68
CA LEU A 581 -17.74 5.50 9.02
C LEU A 581 -16.63 5.10 10.00
N GLN A 582 -15.70 4.25 9.59
CA GLN A 582 -14.60 3.81 10.46
C GLN A 582 -13.41 4.79 10.55
N LEU A 583 -13.09 5.51 9.48
CA LEU A 583 -11.89 6.33 9.39
C LEU A 583 -12.13 7.79 9.75
N ASP A 584 -13.34 8.31 9.50
CA ASP A 584 -13.68 9.73 9.71
C ASP A 584 -14.58 9.91 10.91
N LEU A 585 -15.57 9.02 11.06
CA LEU A 585 -16.50 9.03 12.19
C LEU A 585 -15.99 8.18 13.36
N GLY A 586 -14.86 7.48 13.19
CA GLY A 586 -14.23 6.67 14.22
C GLY A 586 -15.04 5.45 14.67
N LEU A 587 -16.07 5.03 13.91
CA LEU A 587 -16.97 3.95 14.29
C LEU A 587 -16.25 2.60 14.27
N ASP A 588 -16.09 1.98 15.43
CA ASP A 588 -15.61 0.60 15.54
C ASP A 588 -16.75 -0.44 15.40
N SER A 589 -16.45 -1.74 15.48
CA SER A 589 -17.48 -2.78 15.31
C SER A 589 -18.53 -2.82 16.44
N PHE A 590 -18.23 -2.28 17.63
CA PHE A 590 -19.20 -2.12 18.70
C PHE A 590 -20.04 -0.85 18.52
N ASP A 591 -19.43 0.24 18.05
CA ASP A 591 -20.15 1.44 17.65
C ASP A 591 -21.13 1.14 16.51
N TRP A 592 -20.72 0.29 15.57
CA TRP A 592 -21.57 -0.24 14.51
C TRP A 592 -22.78 -1.01 15.03
N MET A 593 -22.61 -1.80 16.10
CA MET A 593 -23.72 -2.53 16.72
C MET A 593 -24.70 -1.55 17.39
N SER A 594 -24.17 -0.63 18.19
CA SER A 594 -24.97 0.40 18.86
C SER A 594 -25.70 1.27 17.83
N LEU A 595 -25.02 1.64 16.73
CA LEU A 595 -25.59 2.38 15.61
C LEU A 595 -26.68 1.57 14.89
N ALA A 596 -26.44 0.28 14.60
CA ALA A 596 -27.42 -0.58 13.95
C ALA A 596 -28.69 -0.74 14.80
N VAL A 597 -28.56 -0.85 16.13
CA VAL A 597 -29.70 -0.88 17.06
C VAL A 597 -30.44 0.45 17.04
N SER A 598 -29.74 1.58 17.17
CA SER A 598 -30.39 2.91 17.09
C SER A 598 -31.10 3.14 15.76
N ILE A 599 -30.52 2.67 14.66
CA ILE A 599 -31.14 2.72 13.32
C ILE A 599 -32.39 1.84 13.28
N GLU A 600 -32.33 0.61 13.78
CA GLU A 600 -33.47 -0.30 13.81
C GLU A 600 -34.62 0.26 14.69
N GLU A 601 -34.30 0.82 15.85
CA GLU A 601 -35.28 1.47 16.74
C GLU A 601 -35.91 2.70 16.10
N ALA A 602 -35.13 3.53 15.39
CA ALA A 602 -35.63 4.75 14.78
C ALA A 602 -36.38 4.51 13.46
N THR A 603 -35.98 3.50 12.68
CA THR A 603 -36.45 3.32 11.30
C THR A 603 -37.22 2.02 11.08
N GLY A 604 -37.09 1.03 11.96
CA GLY A 604 -37.61 -0.33 11.77
C GLY A 604 -36.80 -1.19 10.81
N VAL A 605 -35.70 -0.68 10.25
CA VAL A 605 -34.83 -1.37 9.31
C VAL A 605 -33.66 -2.01 10.05
N ARG A 606 -33.51 -3.33 9.89
CA ARG A 606 -32.39 -4.09 10.45
C ARG A 606 -31.25 -4.24 9.45
N LEU A 607 -30.06 -3.79 9.85
CA LEU A 607 -28.82 -4.01 9.11
C LEU A 607 -28.23 -5.35 9.54
N ASP A 608 -28.06 -6.26 8.59
CA ASP A 608 -27.41 -7.54 8.85
C ASP A 608 -25.89 -7.47 8.60
N SER A 609 -25.20 -8.55 8.92
CA SER A 609 -23.74 -8.63 8.81
C SER A 609 -23.21 -8.48 7.38
N ALA A 610 -24.01 -8.84 6.37
CA ALA A 610 -23.62 -8.67 4.98
C ALA A 610 -23.81 -7.21 4.54
N ASP A 611 -24.76 -6.50 5.15
CA ASP A 611 -24.94 -5.07 4.95
C ASP A 611 -23.80 -4.27 5.55
N THR A 612 -23.47 -4.50 6.83
CA THR A 612 -22.42 -3.74 7.52
C THR A 612 -21.06 -3.89 6.83
N ALA A 613 -20.75 -5.08 6.29
CA ALA A 613 -19.53 -5.33 5.53
C ALA A 613 -19.44 -4.55 4.20
N ARG A 614 -20.57 -4.07 3.68
CA ARG A 614 -20.65 -3.33 2.40
C ARG A 614 -20.78 -1.82 2.59
N ILE A 615 -20.98 -1.37 3.83
CA ILE A 615 -21.22 0.03 4.13
C ILE A 615 -19.89 0.65 4.59
N ALA A 616 -19.28 1.46 3.72
CA ALA A 616 -18.05 2.18 4.02
C ALA A 616 -18.32 3.64 4.40
N THR A 617 -19.27 4.28 3.73
CA THR A 617 -19.58 5.71 3.86
C THR A 617 -20.95 5.98 4.47
N VAL A 618 -21.19 7.23 4.88
CA VAL A 618 -22.52 7.70 5.31
C VAL A 618 -23.54 7.51 4.18
N ARG A 619 -23.18 7.78 2.93
CA ARG A 619 -24.03 7.56 1.75
C ARG A 619 -24.43 6.11 1.58
N ASP A 620 -23.49 5.17 1.75
CA ASP A 620 -23.78 3.74 1.68
C ASP A 620 -24.79 3.34 2.76
N LEU A 621 -24.63 3.85 3.98
CA LEU A 621 -25.52 3.58 5.11
C LEU A 621 -26.93 4.08 4.83
N LEU A 622 -27.06 5.35 4.45
CA LEU A 622 -28.36 5.96 4.15
C LEU A 622 -29.06 5.27 2.98
N THR A 623 -28.31 4.92 1.93
CA THR A 623 -28.84 4.17 0.78
C THR A 623 -29.32 2.79 1.21
N ARG A 624 -28.55 2.09 2.04
CA ARG A 624 -28.90 0.74 2.47
C ARG A 624 -30.15 0.72 3.35
N VAL A 625 -30.26 1.67 4.29
CA VAL A 625 -31.45 1.80 5.14
C VAL A 625 -32.68 2.20 4.32
N SER A 626 -32.51 2.99 3.26
CA SER A 626 -33.62 3.39 2.36
C SER A 626 -34.15 2.25 1.48
N THR A 627 -33.34 1.23 1.20
CA THR A 627 -33.67 0.16 0.25
C THR A 627 -34.17 -1.13 0.91
N LYS A 628 -34.11 -1.22 2.24
CA LYS A 628 -34.67 -2.35 3.00
C LYS A 628 -36.06 -2.00 3.52
N GLU A 629 -36.97 -2.96 3.44
CA GLU A 629 -38.31 -2.83 4.03
C GLU A 629 -38.22 -2.88 5.57
N PRO A 630 -38.91 -1.97 6.28
CA PRO A 630 -39.02 -2.02 7.73
C PRO A 630 -40.00 -3.11 8.15
N ASP A 631 -39.52 -4.12 8.90
CA ASP A 631 -40.34 -5.23 9.41
C ASP A 631 -39.96 -5.56 10.86
N ARG A 632 -40.42 -4.72 11.78
CA ARG A 632 -40.09 -4.80 13.22
C ARG A 632 -40.57 -6.09 13.87
N GLU A 633 -41.75 -6.59 13.46
CA GLU A 633 -42.36 -7.75 14.08
C GLU A 633 -41.64 -9.04 13.69
N ARG A 634 -41.31 -9.21 12.40
CA ARG A 634 -40.54 -10.35 11.92
C ARG A 634 -39.12 -10.34 12.46
N HIS A 635 -38.45 -9.19 12.47
CA HIS A 635 -37.07 -9.11 12.98
C HIS A 635 -36.97 -9.43 14.46
N ARG A 636 -37.97 -9.03 15.27
CA ARG A 636 -38.05 -9.38 16.67
C ARG A 636 -38.31 -10.88 16.87
N ALA A 637 -39.22 -11.46 16.08
CA ALA A 637 -39.46 -12.91 16.10
C ALA A 637 -38.22 -13.73 15.70
N ASP A 638 -37.52 -13.36 14.63
CA ASP A 638 -36.29 -14.02 14.17
C ASP A 638 -35.14 -13.90 15.19
N PHE A 639 -35.05 -12.75 15.87
CA PHE A 639 -34.09 -12.54 16.96
C PHE A 639 -34.42 -13.44 18.16
N ASP A 640 -35.67 -13.43 18.62
CA ASP A 640 -36.13 -14.24 19.74
C ASP A 640 -35.95 -15.74 19.46
N GLU A 641 -36.22 -16.19 18.24
CA GLU A 641 -35.97 -17.58 17.81
C GLU A 641 -34.47 -17.91 17.80
N THR A 642 -33.62 -17.00 17.30
CA THR A 642 -32.17 -17.20 17.25
C THR A 642 -31.58 -17.27 18.66
N ILE A 643 -31.99 -16.38 19.56
CA ILE A 643 -31.60 -16.41 20.97
C ILE A 643 -32.09 -17.71 21.61
N ALA A 644 -33.34 -18.13 21.39
CA ALA A 644 -33.88 -19.38 21.93
C ALA A 644 -33.06 -20.60 21.46
N ARG A 645 -32.64 -20.63 20.20
CA ARG A 645 -31.80 -21.69 19.62
C ARG A 645 -30.39 -21.70 20.21
N GLU A 646 -29.70 -20.56 20.27
CA GLU A 646 -28.35 -20.47 20.85
C GLU A 646 -28.36 -20.74 22.36
N ARG A 647 -29.40 -20.29 23.07
CA ARG A 647 -29.68 -20.63 24.47
C ARG A 647 -29.80 -22.13 24.67
N ALA A 648 -30.65 -22.80 23.90
CA ALA A 648 -30.83 -24.25 23.98
C ALA A 648 -29.53 -25.01 23.70
N ARG A 649 -28.66 -24.45 22.84
CA ARG A 649 -27.40 -25.07 22.43
C ARG A 649 -26.29 -24.92 23.46
N TRP A 650 -26.12 -23.72 24.02
CA TRP A 650 -24.95 -23.37 24.85
C TRP A 650 -25.24 -23.27 26.35
N LEU A 651 -26.46 -22.88 26.72
CA LEU A 651 -26.87 -22.70 28.12
C LEU A 651 -27.71 -23.87 28.65
N SER A 652 -27.82 -24.97 27.90
CA SER A 652 -28.45 -26.21 28.38
C SER A 652 -27.73 -26.74 29.63
N PRO A 653 -28.43 -27.29 30.62
CA PRO A 653 -27.80 -27.90 31.79
C PRO A 653 -26.78 -28.97 31.40
N ALA A 654 -25.60 -28.93 32.02
CA ALA A 654 -24.58 -29.95 31.81
C ALA A 654 -25.05 -31.31 32.33
N THR A 655 -24.87 -32.35 31.52
CA THR A 655 -25.14 -33.74 31.87
C THR A 655 -24.22 -34.22 33.01
N PRO A 656 -24.57 -35.30 33.74
CA PRO A 656 -23.70 -35.85 34.77
C PRO A 656 -22.28 -36.19 34.27
N VAL A 657 -22.17 -36.69 33.04
CA VAL A 657 -20.88 -37.01 32.38
C VAL A 657 -20.08 -35.74 32.10
N GLU A 658 -20.71 -34.71 31.51
CA GLU A 658 -20.06 -33.41 31.25
C GLU A 658 -19.58 -32.76 32.55
N ARG A 659 -20.37 -32.84 33.64
CA ARG A 659 -19.96 -32.34 34.96
C ARG A 659 -18.76 -33.10 35.52
N GLY A 660 -18.73 -34.42 35.37
CA GLY A 660 -17.59 -35.24 35.78
C GLY A 660 -16.32 -34.87 35.01
N LEU A 661 -16.42 -34.78 33.69
CA LEU A 661 -15.30 -34.42 32.81
C LEU A 661 -14.81 -32.99 33.04
N ALA A 662 -15.71 -32.03 33.24
CA ALA A 662 -15.36 -30.66 33.62
C ALA A 662 -14.61 -30.62 34.96
N GLY A 663 -14.99 -31.48 35.92
CA GLY A 663 -14.26 -31.65 37.18
C GLY A 663 -12.83 -32.15 36.98
N VAL A 664 -12.65 -33.17 36.15
CA VAL A 664 -11.33 -33.72 35.79
C VAL A 664 -10.46 -32.67 35.10
N LEU A 665 -11.00 -32.00 34.08
CA LEU A 665 -10.29 -30.94 33.35
C LEU A 665 -9.91 -29.77 34.26
N ALA A 666 -10.80 -29.36 35.16
CA ALA A 666 -10.51 -28.32 36.14
C ALA A 666 -9.39 -28.73 37.12
N GLY A 667 -9.39 -29.99 37.56
CA GLY A 667 -8.32 -30.55 38.40
C GLY A 667 -6.97 -30.57 37.68
N ALA A 668 -6.96 -31.07 36.44
CA ALA A 668 -5.76 -31.11 35.59
C ALA A 668 -5.23 -29.70 35.28
N ASN A 669 -6.11 -28.76 34.96
CA ASN A 669 -5.74 -27.36 34.74
C ASN A 669 -5.13 -26.75 36.01
N LYS A 670 -5.78 -26.92 37.16
CA LYS A 670 -5.26 -26.40 38.44
C LYS A 670 -3.90 -26.99 38.80
N ALA A 671 -3.70 -28.30 38.60
CA ALA A 671 -2.42 -28.95 38.82
C ALA A 671 -1.34 -28.38 37.87
N THR A 672 -1.66 -28.26 36.58
CA THR A 672 -0.75 -27.71 35.57
C THR A 672 -0.32 -26.28 35.90
N MET A 673 -1.29 -25.41 36.21
CA MET A 673 -1.01 -24.00 36.56
C MET A 673 -0.20 -23.87 37.85
N ARG A 674 -0.35 -24.78 38.82
CA ARG A 674 0.45 -24.77 40.05
C ARG A 674 1.85 -25.35 39.88
N LEU A 675 1.98 -26.47 39.18
CA LEU A 675 3.25 -27.19 39.01
C LEU A 675 4.19 -26.47 38.05
N PHE A 676 3.68 -26.01 36.91
CA PHE A 676 4.52 -25.42 35.86
C PHE A 676 4.56 -23.90 35.91
N PHE A 677 3.50 -23.24 36.41
CA PHE A 677 3.39 -21.78 36.36
C PHE A 677 3.31 -21.11 37.74
N ARG A 678 3.53 -21.86 38.83
CA ARG A 678 3.56 -21.36 40.21
C ARG A 678 2.41 -20.36 40.48
N LEU A 679 1.19 -20.72 40.09
CA LEU A 679 0.04 -19.83 40.14
C LEU A 679 -0.25 -19.32 41.57
N HIS A 680 -0.20 -18.00 41.75
CA HIS A 680 -0.65 -17.30 42.96
C HIS A 680 -1.99 -16.60 42.70
N ALA A 681 -2.93 -16.71 43.64
CA ALA A 681 -4.23 -16.04 43.57
C ALA A 681 -4.42 -15.19 44.83
N ARG A 682 -4.79 -13.91 44.66
CA ARG A 682 -5.00 -12.93 45.73
C ARG A 682 -6.42 -12.35 45.66
N GLY A 683 -7.04 -12.01 46.80
CA GLY A 683 -8.38 -11.42 46.83
C GLY A 683 -9.50 -12.42 46.49
N VAL A 684 -9.24 -13.72 46.62
CA VAL A 684 -10.23 -14.75 46.29
C VAL A 684 -11.31 -14.84 47.38
N GLU A 685 -10.92 -14.51 48.61
CA GLU A 685 -11.73 -14.49 49.82
C GLU A 685 -12.82 -13.40 49.82
N THR A 686 -12.66 -12.33 49.04
CA THR A 686 -13.63 -11.24 48.92
C THR A 686 -14.74 -11.55 47.89
N LEU A 687 -14.60 -12.65 47.14
CA LEU A 687 -15.54 -12.99 46.07
C LEU A 687 -16.88 -13.50 46.63
N PRO A 688 -18.03 -12.96 46.17
CA PRO A 688 -19.34 -13.48 46.53
C PRO A 688 -19.48 -14.93 46.08
N THR A 689 -19.82 -15.83 47.00
CA THR A 689 -19.93 -17.28 46.71
C THR A 689 -21.30 -17.69 46.18
N THR A 690 -22.30 -16.82 46.30
CA THR A 690 -23.69 -16.99 45.84
C THR A 690 -24.13 -15.79 45.00
N GLY A 691 -25.20 -15.95 44.22
CA GLY A 691 -25.72 -14.88 43.34
C GLY A 691 -24.93 -14.70 42.03
N PRO A 692 -25.36 -13.78 41.15
CA PRO A 692 -24.67 -13.46 39.90
C PRO A 692 -23.33 -12.77 40.13
N LEU A 693 -22.35 -13.00 39.26
CA LEU A 693 -21.05 -12.33 39.32
C LEU A 693 -20.45 -12.13 37.93
N LEU A 694 -20.07 -10.91 37.59
CA LEU A 694 -19.32 -10.57 36.37
C LEU A 694 -17.84 -10.35 36.72
N ILE A 695 -16.94 -11.10 36.10
CA ILE A 695 -15.49 -11.01 36.33
C ILE A 695 -14.82 -10.43 35.09
N CYS A 696 -14.09 -9.34 35.27
CA CYS A 696 -13.50 -8.54 34.19
C CYS A 696 -11.96 -8.48 34.29
N PRO A 697 -11.25 -9.49 33.76
CA PRO A 697 -9.79 -9.50 33.72
C PRO A 697 -9.20 -8.68 32.56
N ASN A 698 -7.94 -8.27 32.70
CA ASN A 698 -7.10 -7.90 31.55
C ASN A 698 -6.83 -9.11 30.65
N HIS A 699 -6.42 -8.87 29.40
CA HIS A 699 -6.13 -9.93 28.43
C HIS A 699 -4.75 -9.72 27.80
N VAL A 700 -3.76 -10.54 28.15
CA VAL A 700 -2.36 -10.43 27.68
C VAL A 700 -1.86 -11.72 27.02
N SER A 701 -2.51 -12.87 27.23
CA SER A 701 -2.05 -14.19 26.78
C SER A 701 -3.20 -15.16 26.49
N ASP A 702 -2.92 -16.21 25.70
CA ASP A 702 -3.87 -17.33 25.54
C ASP A 702 -4.03 -18.15 26.84
N MET A 703 -3.13 -17.96 27.81
CA MET A 703 -3.19 -18.59 29.12
C MET A 703 -4.23 -17.98 30.07
N ASP A 704 -4.70 -16.76 29.81
CA ASP A 704 -5.45 -15.95 30.77
C ASP A 704 -6.72 -16.66 31.26
N ALA A 705 -7.49 -17.24 30.34
CA ALA A 705 -8.69 -18.00 30.69
C ALA A 705 -8.37 -19.22 31.58
N PHE A 706 -7.24 -19.90 31.32
CA PHE A 706 -6.82 -21.07 32.10
C PHE A 706 -6.38 -20.69 33.52
N VAL A 707 -5.65 -19.58 33.67
CA VAL A 707 -5.15 -19.13 34.98
C VAL A 707 -6.29 -18.58 35.84
N VAL A 708 -7.23 -17.83 35.26
CA VAL A 708 -8.45 -17.38 35.96
C VAL A 708 -9.29 -18.57 36.40
N ALA A 709 -9.50 -19.57 35.52
CA ALA A 709 -10.26 -20.77 35.86
C ALA A 709 -9.60 -21.59 36.99
N ALA A 710 -8.27 -21.64 37.03
CA ALA A 710 -7.50 -22.34 38.05
C ALA A 710 -7.49 -21.60 39.40
N ALA A 711 -7.51 -20.26 39.38
CA ALA A 711 -7.51 -19.40 40.55
C ALA A 711 -8.88 -19.40 41.29
N LEU A 712 -9.98 -19.59 40.57
CA LEU A 712 -11.33 -19.55 41.15
C LEU A 712 -11.67 -20.72 42.09
N PRO A 713 -12.42 -20.46 43.19
CA PRO A 713 -12.98 -21.50 44.05
C PRO A 713 -13.89 -22.47 43.31
N ALA A 714 -13.99 -23.71 43.80
CA ALA A 714 -14.82 -24.75 43.18
C ALA A 714 -16.31 -24.36 43.11
N ALA A 715 -16.82 -23.60 44.09
CA ALA A 715 -18.19 -23.10 44.12
C ALA A 715 -18.50 -22.18 42.92
N LEU A 716 -17.59 -21.24 42.61
CA LEU A 716 -17.73 -20.31 41.49
C LEU A 716 -17.45 -20.98 40.14
N ARG A 717 -16.39 -21.79 40.07
CA ARG A 717 -16.04 -22.51 38.84
C ARG A 717 -17.15 -23.44 38.34
N ARG A 718 -17.97 -24.01 39.24
CA ARG A 718 -19.12 -24.83 38.84
C ARG A 718 -20.26 -24.03 38.22
N ARG A 719 -20.24 -22.69 38.26
CA ARG A 719 -21.26 -21.81 37.66
C ARG A 719 -20.72 -20.87 36.57
N ILE A 720 -19.44 -21.01 36.23
CA ILE A 720 -18.77 -20.18 35.22
C ILE A 720 -19.26 -20.45 33.79
N ALA A 721 -19.51 -19.39 33.04
CA ALA A 721 -19.58 -19.40 31.60
C ALA A 721 -18.55 -18.42 31.02
N TRP A 722 -18.14 -18.69 29.78
CA TRP A 722 -17.13 -17.91 29.08
C TRP A 722 -17.65 -17.45 27.73
N ALA A 723 -17.27 -16.25 27.35
CA ALA A 723 -17.44 -15.73 26.00
C ALA A 723 -16.12 -15.91 25.23
N ALA A 724 -16.14 -16.54 24.04
CA ALA A 724 -14.94 -16.68 23.20
C ALA A 724 -15.22 -16.55 21.71
N ILE A 725 -14.24 -16.02 20.95
CA ILE A 725 -14.36 -15.75 19.51
C ILE A 725 -14.65 -17.04 18.71
N ARG A 726 -15.69 -16.99 17.89
CA ARG A 726 -16.21 -18.13 17.11
C ARG A 726 -15.15 -18.80 16.25
N GLN A 727 -14.40 -18.02 15.47
CA GLN A 727 -13.41 -18.54 14.52
C GLN A 727 -12.27 -19.30 15.18
N ARG A 728 -11.96 -18.96 16.44
CA ARG A 728 -10.80 -19.48 17.16
C ARG A 728 -11.12 -20.76 17.91
N VAL A 729 -12.26 -20.80 18.62
CA VAL A 729 -12.62 -21.91 19.51
C VAL A 729 -13.59 -22.91 18.85
N PHE A 730 -14.30 -22.58 17.77
CA PHE A 730 -15.39 -23.43 17.26
C PHE A 730 -15.14 -24.08 15.90
N HIS A 731 -13.89 -24.04 15.41
CA HIS A 731 -13.50 -24.45 14.06
C HIS A 731 -13.50 -25.98 13.81
N THR A 732 -13.54 -26.83 14.84
CA THR A 732 -13.61 -28.31 14.70
C THR A 732 -14.65 -28.96 15.64
N PRO A 733 -15.13 -30.18 15.34
CA PRO A 733 -16.03 -30.92 16.23
C PRO A 733 -15.46 -31.15 17.64
N PHE A 734 -14.14 -31.41 17.74
CA PHE A 734 -13.44 -31.59 19.01
C PHE A 734 -13.50 -30.33 19.88
N HIS A 735 -13.13 -29.18 19.32
CA HIS A 735 -13.15 -27.93 20.08
C HIS A 735 -14.58 -27.51 20.47
N ARG A 736 -15.60 -27.85 19.67
CA ARG A 736 -17.01 -27.64 20.06
C ARG A 736 -17.43 -28.51 21.25
N ALA A 737 -16.97 -29.77 21.31
CA ALA A 737 -17.21 -30.63 22.46
C ALA A 737 -16.51 -30.08 23.73
N PHE A 738 -15.26 -29.61 23.59
CA PHE A 738 -14.54 -28.95 24.68
C PHE A 738 -15.26 -27.67 25.17
N ALA A 739 -15.68 -26.80 24.24
CA ALA A 739 -16.43 -25.59 24.55
C ALA A 739 -17.71 -25.90 25.35
N ARG A 740 -18.41 -26.98 25.01
CA ARG A 740 -19.59 -27.41 25.76
C ARG A 740 -19.27 -27.85 27.19
N ILE A 741 -18.20 -28.62 27.39
CA ILE A 741 -17.75 -29.06 28.73
C ILE A 741 -17.27 -27.87 29.57
N ALA A 742 -16.56 -26.93 28.96
CA ALA A 742 -16.04 -25.74 29.60
C ALA A 742 -17.07 -24.59 29.71
N ARG A 743 -18.29 -24.78 29.18
CA ARG A 743 -19.37 -23.77 29.07
C ARG A 743 -18.92 -22.46 28.44
N ILE A 744 -18.29 -22.59 27.28
CA ILE A 744 -17.87 -21.48 26.42
C ILE A 744 -18.94 -21.32 25.34
N PHE A 745 -19.57 -20.15 25.29
CA PHE A 745 -20.46 -19.78 24.20
C PHE A 745 -19.73 -18.87 23.19
N PRO A 746 -20.10 -18.95 21.90
CA PRO A 746 -19.42 -18.20 20.85
C PRO A 746 -19.78 -16.71 20.94
N VAL A 747 -18.76 -15.87 20.78
CA VAL A 747 -18.90 -14.47 20.39
C VAL A 747 -18.75 -14.42 18.89
N ASP A 748 -19.83 -14.01 18.22
CA ASP A 748 -19.81 -13.73 16.79
C ASP A 748 -19.62 -12.24 16.58
N GLU A 749 -18.55 -11.86 15.88
CA GLU A 749 -18.25 -10.47 15.52
C GLU A 749 -19.37 -9.87 14.67
N THR A 750 -20.14 -10.72 13.98
CA THR A 750 -21.21 -10.30 13.11
C THR A 750 -22.57 -10.19 13.80
N ALA A 751 -22.68 -10.67 15.05
CA ALA A 751 -23.87 -10.57 15.89
C ALA A 751 -23.53 -10.51 17.40
N PRO A 752 -22.80 -9.47 17.86
CA PRO A 752 -22.31 -9.38 19.25
C PRO A 752 -23.43 -9.29 20.29
N THR A 753 -24.63 -8.82 19.91
CA THR A 753 -25.82 -8.79 20.77
C THR A 753 -26.17 -10.16 21.33
N ILE A 754 -26.01 -11.24 20.55
CA ILE A 754 -26.29 -12.61 21.00
C ILE A 754 -25.36 -12.97 22.18
N ALA A 755 -24.08 -12.63 22.11
CA ALA A 755 -23.14 -12.91 23.19
C ALA A 755 -23.45 -12.13 24.47
N VAL A 756 -23.87 -10.86 24.33
CA VAL A 756 -24.32 -10.03 25.45
C VAL A 756 -25.60 -10.61 26.08
N GLU A 757 -26.59 -11.03 25.28
CA GLU A 757 -27.80 -11.69 25.80
C GLU A 757 -27.49 -12.99 26.54
N LEU A 758 -26.63 -13.85 25.98
CA LEU A 758 -26.22 -15.10 26.62
C LEU A 758 -25.48 -14.86 27.94
N ALA A 759 -24.66 -13.79 28.01
CA ALA A 759 -24.02 -13.35 29.24
C ALA A 759 -25.04 -12.87 30.29
N ILE A 760 -25.99 -12.02 29.88
CA ILE A 760 -27.06 -11.52 30.77
C ILE A 760 -27.90 -12.68 31.28
N GLU A 761 -28.27 -13.64 30.43
CA GLU A 761 -29.08 -14.79 30.83
C GLU A 761 -28.32 -15.73 31.76
N THR A 762 -27.00 -15.88 31.57
CA THR A 762 -26.12 -16.60 32.48
C THR A 762 -26.15 -15.94 33.87
N LEU A 763 -26.02 -14.62 33.92
CA LEU A 763 -26.08 -13.85 35.16
C LEU A 763 -27.47 -13.94 35.81
N ALA A 764 -28.56 -13.82 35.03
CA ALA A 764 -29.93 -13.91 35.55
C ALA A 764 -30.23 -15.25 36.24
N LYS A 765 -29.58 -16.35 35.84
CA LYS A 765 -29.66 -17.66 36.50
C LYS A 765 -28.76 -17.80 37.73
N GLY A 766 -28.16 -16.69 38.19
CA GLY A 766 -27.16 -16.67 39.25
C GLY A 766 -25.84 -17.31 38.82
N GLY A 767 -25.48 -17.26 37.54
CA GLY A 767 -24.20 -17.77 37.03
C GLY A 767 -23.03 -16.81 37.28
N VAL A 768 -21.83 -17.25 36.90
CA VAL A 768 -20.62 -16.40 36.86
C VAL A 768 -20.23 -16.19 35.41
N GLN A 769 -20.14 -14.94 34.95
CA GLN A 769 -19.67 -14.62 33.61
C GLN A 769 -18.25 -14.07 33.71
N VAL A 770 -17.30 -14.69 33.00
CA VAL A 770 -15.99 -14.06 32.75
C VAL A 770 -16.04 -13.36 31.41
N TRP A 771 -15.66 -12.08 31.39
CA TRP A 771 -15.70 -11.25 30.20
C TRP A 771 -14.38 -10.50 30.07
N PHE A 772 -13.63 -10.73 28.99
CA PHE A 772 -12.39 -10.01 28.68
C PHE A 772 -12.74 -8.73 27.91
N PRO A 773 -12.79 -7.56 28.57
CA PRO A 773 -13.38 -6.35 28.00
C PRO A 773 -12.43 -5.61 27.05
N GLU A 774 -11.14 -5.98 26.98
CA GLU A 774 -10.16 -5.44 26.03
C GLU A 774 -10.43 -5.86 24.58
N GLY A 775 -11.23 -6.90 24.34
CA GLY A 775 -11.54 -7.43 23.00
C GLY A 775 -10.36 -8.11 22.28
N TRP A 776 -9.12 -7.74 22.63
CA TRP A 776 -7.88 -8.28 22.09
C TRP A 776 -6.88 -8.57 23.21
N ARG A 777 -5.85 -9.37 22.89
CA ARG A 777 -4.72 -9.57 23.80
C ARG A 777 -3.76 -8.42 23.69
N SER A 778 -3.28 -7.87 24.78
CA SER A 778 -2.20 -6.89 24.75
C SER A 778 -0.98 -7.40 23.96
N PRO A 779 -0.43 -6.63 23.01
CA PRO A 779 0.76 -7.01 22.25
C PRO A 779 2.05 -6.76 23.04
N ASP A 780 2.04 -5.86 24.01
CA ASP A 780 3.19 -5.41 24.80
C ASP A 780 3.00 -5.67 26.31
N GLY A 781 1.94 -6.36 26.69
CA GLY A 781 1.61 -6.69 28.08
C GLY A 781 0.91 -5.57 28.85
N LYS A 782 0.70 -4.39 28.25
CA LYS A 782 0.02 -3.26 28.89
C LYS A 782 -1.50 -3.37 28.79
N LEU A 783 -2.20 -2.82 29.79
CA LEU A 783 -3.66 -2.77 29.85
C LEU A 783 -4.26 -1.92 28.73
N LEU A 784 -5.03 -2.53 27.83
CA LEU A 784 -5.73 -1.83 26.75
C LEU A 784 -6.99 -1.08 27.24
N PRO A 785 -7.56 -0.18 26.44
CA PRO A 785 -8.90 0.36 26.67
C PRO A 785 -9.97 -0.75 26.73
N PHE A 786 -11.01 -0.55 27.54
CA PHE A 786 -12.12 -1.50 27.64
C PHE A 786 -13.26 -1.06 26.74
N HIS A 787 -13.89 -2.01 26.06
CA HIS A 787 -15.01 -1.73 25.17
C HIS A 787 -16.35 -1.69 25.92
N SER A 788 -17.26 -0.84 25.44
CA SER A 788 -18.62 -0.60 25.99
C SER A 788 -19.49 -1.86 26.15
N GLY A 789 -19.17 -2.96 25.47
CA GLY A 789 -19.89 -4.24 25.59
C GLY A 789 -20.04 -4.73 27.04
N VAL A 790 -19.00 -4.56 27.87
CA VAL A 790 -19.08 -4.90 29.30
C VAL A 790 -20.03 -3.98 30.05
N GLY A 791 -20.09 -2.70 29.69
CA GLY A 791 -21.03 -1.72 30.25
C GLY A 791 -22.48 -2.07 29.94
N HIS A 792 -22.78 -2.53 28.73
CA HIS A 792 -24.12 -3.02 28.37
C HIS A 792 -24.55 -4.24 29.21
N VAL A 793 -23.63 -5.17 29.49
CA VAL A 793 -23.90 -6.30 30.38
C VAL A 793 -24.21 -5.80 31.80
N ILE A 794 -23.45 -4.83 32.31
CA ILE A 794 -23.63 -4.25 33.65
C ILE A 794 -25.00 -3.55 33.77
N LEU A 795 -25.33 -2.66 32.84
CA LEU A 795 -26.58 -1.89 32.84
C LEU A 795 -27.82 -2.79 32.92
N ARG A 796 -27.78 -3.91 32.19
CA ARG A 796 -28.95 -4.78 32.00
C ARG A 796 -29.03 -5.90 33.03
N SER A 797 -27.90 -6.48 33.43
CA SER A 797 -27.88 -7.57 34.40
C SER A 797 -27.91 -7.08 35.85
N ARG A 798 -27.42 -5.85 36.10
CA ARG A 798 -27.15 -5.29 37.43
C ARG A 798 -26.32 -6.21 38.34
N ALA A 799 -25.54 -7.11 37.75
CA ALA A 799 -24.69 -8.04 38.49
C ALA A 799 -23.48 -7.32 39.10
N PRO A 800 -23.04 -7.68 40.33
CA PRO A 800 -21.76 -7.21 40.88
C PRO A 800 -20.58 -7.53 39.95
N VAL A 801 -19.64 -6.59 39.84
CA VAL A 801 -18.50 -6.65 38.92
C VAL A 801 -17.20 -6.76 39.69
N VAL A 802 -16.33 -7.71 39.32
CA VAL A 802 -15.02 -7.89 39.93
C VAL A 802 -13.93 -7.56 38.90
N PRO A 803 -13.18 -6.44 39.06
CA PRO A 803 -12.00 -6.19 38.25
C PRO A 803 -10.90 -7.19 38.62
N VAL A 804 -10.20 -7.74 37.62
CA VAL A 804 -9.13 -8.71 37.82
C VAL A 804 -7.88 -8.30 37.05
N TYR A 805 -6.71 -8.44 37.67
CA TYR A 805 -5.42 -8.25 37.01
C TYR A 805 -4.63 -9.56 36.98
N ILE A 806 -4.13 -9.90 35.80
CA ILE A 806 -3.33 -11.07 35.49
C ILE A 806 -1.92 -10.58 35.12
N ALA A 807 -0.92 -11.09 35.84
CA ALA A 807 0.49 -10.80 35.62
C ALA A 807 1.27 -12.10 35.38
N GLY A 808 2.31 -12.06 34.53
CA GLY A 808 3.20 -13.19 34.25
C GLY A 808 2.78 -14.09 33.09
N THR A 809 1.54 -13.97 32.58
CA THR A 809 1.07 -14.81 31.45
C THR A 809 1.58 -14.34 30.09
N PHE A 810 1.88 -13.04 29.95
CA PHE A 810 2.51 -12.48 28.76
C PHE A 810 3.91 -13.06 28.56
N GLU A 811 4.69 -13.11 29.64
CA GLU A 811 6.01 -13.71 29.69
C GLU A 811 5.91 -15.23 29.55
N ALA A 812 4.98 -15.90 30.23
CA ALA A 812 4.83 -17.35 30.17
C ALA A 812 4.56 -17.87 28.75
N TRP A 813 3.72 -17.18 27.98
CA TRP A 813 3.39 -17.56 26.60
C TRP A 813 3.33 -16.36 25.64
N PRO A 814 4.49 -15.88 25.17
CA PRO A 814 4.57 -14.78 24.23
C PRO A 814 4.01 -15.17 22.85
N ARG A 815 3.50 -14.18 22.11
CA ARG A 815 2.77 -14.37 20.83
C ARG A 815 3.59 -15.04 19.72
N ASP A 816 4.90 -14.90 19.74
CA ASP A 816 5.84 -15.47 18.77
C ASP A 816 6.24 -16.91 19.09
N ARG A 817 5.83 -17.43 20.26
CA ARG A 817 6.25 -18.75 20.74
C ARG A 817 5.13 -19.78 20.64
N ARG A 818 5.48 -20.97 20.15
CA ARG A 818 4.51 -22.05 19.89
C ARG A 818 4.02 -22.76 21.16
N PHE A 819 4.81 -22.76 22.23
CA PHE A 819 4.49 -23.40 23.51
C PHE A 819 4.85 -22.50 24.69
N PRO A 820 4.07 -22.54 25.78
CA PRO A 820 4.35 -21.79 26.99
C PRO A 820 5.59 -22.33 27.70
N HIS A 821 6.22 -21.51 28.53
CA HIS A 821 7.34 -21.93 29.37
C HIS A 821 7.10 -21.58 30.85
N PRO A 822 7.73 -22.32 31.78
CA PRO A 822 7.49 -22.15 33.22
C PRO A 822 7.82 -20.74 33.74
N THR A 823 6.79 -19.95 34.03
CA THR A 823 6.90 -18.59 34.60
C THR A 823 5.89 -18.44 35.73
N ALA A 824 6.25 -17.69 36.79
CA ALA A 824 5.32 -17.44 37.89
C ALA A 824 4.17 -16.54 37.41
N VAL A 825 2.93 -16.97 37.61
CA VAL A 825 1.72 -16.22 37.24
C VAL A 825 0.97 -15.80 38.50
N THR A 826 0.51 -14.55 38.53
CA THR A 826 -0.33 -14.02 39.60
C THR A 826 -1.68 -13.55 39.04
N VAL A 827 -2.77 -13.93 39.70
CA VAL A 827 -4.12 -13.43 39.44
C VAL A 827 -4.62 -12.72 40.70
N THR A 828 -4.87 -11.42 40.59
CA THR A 828 -5.36 -10.58 41.69
C THR A 828 -6.81 -10.19 41.41
N PHE A 829 -7.72 -10.62 42.28
CA PHE A 829 -9.12 -10.24 42.25
C PHE A 829 -9.32 -8.99 43.11
N GLY A 830 -9.90 -7.93 42.54
CA GLY A 830 -10.25 -6.72 43.27
C GLY A 830 -11.53 -6.88 44.09
N GLU A 831 -11.89 -5.81 44.81
CA GLU A 831 -13.16 -5.78 45.54
C GLU A 831 -14.37 -5.78 44.58
N PRO A 832 -15.45 -6.53 44.90
CA PRO A 832 -16.66 -6.50 44.09
C PRO A 832 -17.33 -5.12 44.09
N LEU A 833 -17.52 -4.58 42.89
CA LEU A 833 -18.19 -3.30 42.65
C LEU A 833 -19.69 -3.54 42.43
N ALA A 834 -20.53 -2.86 43.21
CA ALA A 834 -21.98 -2.91 43.04
C ALA A 834 -22.40 -2.19 41.75
N ALA A 835 -23.20 -2.83 40.90
CA ALA A 835 -23.63 -2.26 39.63
C ALA A 835 -24.40 -0.94 39.80
N ASP A 836 -25.31 -0.87 40.78
CA ASP A 836 -26.08 0.35 41.03
C ASP A 836 -25.19 1.54 41.44
N ALA A 837 -24.09 1.29 42.15
CA ALA A 837 -23.11 2.32 42.51
C ALA A 837 -22.31 2.81 41.29
N LEU A 838 -21.93 1.90 40.39
CA LEU A 838 -21.28 2.25 39.13
C LEU A 838 -22.19 3.08 38.22
N ILE A 839 -23.48 2.70 38.14
CA ILE A 839 -24.48 3.39 37.32
C ILE A 839 -24.76 4.80 37.85
N ALA A 840 -24.83 4.97 39.18
CA ALA A 840 -25.01 6.28 39.79
C ALA A 840 -23.83 7.25 39.57
N GLY A 841 -22.63 6.73 39.27
CA GLY A 841 -21.42 7.51 39.03
C GLY A 841 -21.18 7.94 37.58
N ILE A 842 -22.12 7.68 36.66
CA ILE A 842 -21.98 8.02 35.24
C ILE A 842 -22.07 9.55 35.06
N PRO A 843 -21.08 10.21 34.41
CA PRO A 843 -21.13 11.65 34.15
C PRO A 843 -22.32 12.05 33.26
N GLU A 844 -22.93 13.21 33.53
CA GLU A 844 -23.99 13.75 32.66
C GLU A 844 -23.48 13.96 31.23
N GLY A 845 -24.22 13.44 30.24
CA GLY A 845 -23.89 13.55 28.82
C GLY A 845 -22.90 12.51 28.28
N ALA A 846 -22.30 11.66 29.13
CA ALA A 846 -21.46 10.55 28.69
C ALA A 846 -22.28 9.36 28.18
N ASP A 847 -21.72 8.55 27.27
CA ASP A 847 -22.31 7.25 26.93
C ASP A 847 -22.28 6.33 28.15
N PRO A 848 -23.45 5.90 28.69
CA PRO A 848 -23.51 5.08 29.89
C PRO A 848 -22.72 3.78 29.79
N ALA A 849 -22.69 3.14 28.61
CA ALA A 849 -22.02 1.86 28.44
C ALA A 849 -20.49 2.01 28.44
N GLN A 850 -19.96 2.99 27.71
CA GLN A 850 -18.52 3.26 27.71
C GLN A 850 -18.03 3.77 29.08
N ALA A 851 -18.78 4.64 29.75
CA ALA A 851 -18.41 5.15 31.08
C ALA A 851 -18.25 4.02 32.12
N LEU A 852 -19.13 3.01 32.06
CA LEU A 852 -19.03 1.82 32.91
C LEU A 852 -17.82 0.95 32.55
N ALA A 853 -17.51 0.78 31.27
CA ALA A 853 -16.33 0.05 30.82
C ALA A 853 -15.04 0.72 31.34
N ASP A 854 -14.96 2.05 31.25
CA ASP A 854 -13.83 2.83 31.74
C ASP A 854 -13.68 2.77 33.27
N ALA A 855 -14.81 2.79 34.01
CA ALA A 855 -14.80 2.61 35.46
C ALA A 855 -14.24 1.24 35.88
N VAL A 856 -14.63 0.17 35.17
CA VAL A 856 -14.10 -1.19 35.41
C VAL A 856 -12.61 -1.27 35.05
N ARG A 857 -12.19 -0.64 33.94
CA ARG A 857 -10.78 -0.54 33.56
C ARG A 857 -9.96 0.18 34.62
N ALA A 858 -10.45 1.28 35.17
CA ALA A 858 -9.79 2.00 36.27
C ALA A 858 -9.65 1.14 37.52
N GLY A 859 -10.61 0.23 37.78
CA GLY A 859 -10.48 -0.82 38.79
C GLY A 859 -9.30 -1.76 38.51
N VAL A 860 -9.19 -2.28 37.29
CA VAL A 860 -8.07 -3.17 36.89
C VAL A 860 -6.72 -2.45 36.95
N ALA A 861 -6.67 -1.18 36.53
CA ALA A 861 -5.47 -0.36 36.57
C ALA A 861 -4.97 -0.09 38.00
N ARG A 862 -5.87 0.15 38.96
CA ARG A 862 -5.50 0.30 40.38
C ARG A 862 -4.84 -0.96 40.93
N ILE A 863 -5.42 -2.13 40.63
CA ILE A 863 -4.86 -3.42 41.04
C ILE A 863 -3.47 -3.63 40.43
N ALA A 864 -3.27 -3.20 39.17
CA ALA A 864 -1.97 -3.29 38.51
C ALA A 864 -0.89 -2.41 39.20
N GLY A 865 -1.27 -1.23 39.71
CA GLY A 865 -0.38 -0.31 40.43
C GLY A 865 -0.10 -0.67 41.90
N GLU A 866 -0.98 -1.46 42.53
CA GLU A 866 -0.83 -1.94 43.92
C GLU A 866 -0.10 -3.30 44.01
N ALA A 867 0.25 -3.91 42.87
CA ALA A 867 1.11 -5.09 42.84
C ALA A 867 2.56 -4.67 43.14
N PRO A 868 3.30 -5.37 44.03
CA PRO A 868 4.66 -4.98 44.35
C PRO A 868 5.55 -5.16 43.11
N GLY A 869 5.84 -4.04 42.44
CA GLY A 869 7.05 -3.86 41.66
C GLY A 869 8.21 -3.66 42.63
N GLU A 870 9.35 -4.23 42.27
CA GLU A 870 10.64 -4.14 42.97
C GLU A 870 10.95 -2.72 43.48
N ASP A 871 10.66 -2.46 44.76
CA ASP A 871 11.35 -1.43 45.55
C ASP A 871 12.63 -2.08 46.08
N ASP A 872 13.72 -1.92 45.34
CA ASP A 872 15.08 -1.95 45.89
C ASP A 872 15.96 -1.01 45.04
N ASP A 873 15.60 0.28 45.03
CA ASP A 873 16.51 1.37 44.70
C ASP A 873 16.33 2.47 45.76
N ALA A 874 16.87 2.19 46.96
CA ALA A 874 17.15 3.23 47.92
C ALA A 874 18.20 4.18 47.32
N PRO A 875 18.03 5.51 47.43
CA PRO A 875 18.99 6.47 46.90
C PRO A 875 20.30 6.36 47.69
N ALA A 876 21.37 5.98 47.00
CA ALA A 876 22.71 5.99 47.57
C ALA A 876 23.09 7.41 48.01
N GLU A 877 23.26 7.56 49.33
CA GLU A 877 23.81 8.73 49.99
C GLU A 877 25.15 9.13 49.35
N SER A 878 25.21 10.35 48.80
CA SER A 878 26.45 10.99 48.41
C SER A 878 27.27 11.34 49.65
N LYS A 879 28.20 10.47 50.04
CA LYS A 879 29.28 10.83 50.96
C LYS A 879 30.22 11.82 50.28
N GLN A 880 30.18 13.06 50.77
CA GLN A 880 31.33 13.95 50.75
C GLN A 880 32.51 13.33 51.51
N THR A 881 33.69 13.37 50.91
CA THR A 881 35.05 13.49 51.52
C THR A 881 36.02 13.50 50.34
N SER A 882 36.47 14.69 49.89
CA SER A 882 37.72 15.34 50.30
C SER A 882 38.99 14.60 49.86
N GLY A 883 39.81 15.25 49.04
CA GLY A 883 41.26 15.11 49.15
C GLY A 883 42.05 14.87 47.86
N SER A 884 42.61 15.97 47.34
CA SER A 884 43.98 16.12 46.81
C SER A 884 44.47 15.24 45.65
N GLY A 885 44.84 15.90 44.54
CA GLY A 885 45.67 15.36 43.47
C GLY A 885 45.50 16.15 42.19
#